data_AF-A0A8H5GP78-F1
#
_entry.id   AF-A0A8H5GP78-F1
#
_cell.length_a   1.000
_cell.length_b   1.000
_cell.length_c   1.000
_cell.angle_alpha   90.00
_cell.angle_beta   90.00
_cell.angle_gamma   90.00
#
_symmetry.space_group_name_H-M   'P 1'
#
loop_
_entity.id
_entity.type
_entity.pdbx_description
1 polymer ?
#
loop_
_entity_poly.entity_id
_entity_poly.type
_entity_poly.pdbx_seq_one_letter_code
_entity_poly.pdbx_strand_id
1 'polypeptide(L)'
;MFLKRHDHGTIDLSLDVRDQQYWNPAALRSLEHALNVSALAFEPICGLLAVGTSDGTITLIGRPGVEVTLTLPDPLSVKSLHISAPTFKLVCLDARSQLHVWDLSYFGRPKYETSARFDQANSLTISPSHAHAFVSLQSGEIRTYDLACLRKSPYSMPNLWALYAEKMTASGLPDASNPTSSIAFETVVHPRNLNLLFIVYGGGIVLSDLTARGIIRVYELVLPPGAPGGAGYGAPDILTQRRPEVTCMTIHPSGHFFAVGYGDGTIAFWAVEDEDQPILVRTLDDSDVNIVNAVELESRLAEAKSQGHDRGYDREPIFKLAWCSFENSSDPRGGNTALVILGGLGPSSASGVSVHWLPAFNPAEPPATASTALHPAIRSAMRDSVEPSQTYFYYVEGVVQDFLLVPRNNPHFAGARDPIAILLTRESVGNTRVVDAFQFPPVLQRPEEDTFESKDKDGENPDNDTLADLASTLQAMTVNDDPQQLHLPSCLSNASSGMHSGRLYTLDREAYQKFISGYSGETNILPLNAGFAWCDQKESGMSKYQPARVLITSHLNRSVQMWDVSPQLLLSARPTPVQYRFPHPLPQLRIDLEPILTDAIVMKRLSKSDSNVQSLEFAPDSLDCVIILTTGEILVESLKSSTGEQHLNYLEVEDEELISLQHLPSIPSSRYFPVLLLSPHKGRVTACGLLAAAYEDGSLYVVDFRNCQIIFRLDAKAKRRHSSLFSHHAENDSIIQLLWTVSPTASDPVLHVRLVSARESGSSEVFTLQQSQDSSWSCTGEPVKLDLPAHLTGLFVIDKKKGTQYHANRRRLNESRISPPTDGPQALLVAVGAKGARSHVDLDGPRIGKVDWSSKMGKVLSVQIVERLGSHALVVFTEHQEACAYSLPDLEPMHTLSLPVVSTLPLSVDYTGDFIAWGKHPQSGIIQRATYGTLFNFHRVNTLPDIDLLSTKPVVPAQPQTVSVGPASLLGSWFNFSGGTMTGEQIDALLGGPDRPKIQLQQKPTTSGPPGTQASQAKAEAAAAQSNLYSRLTSALGERGEALGDLEDRFNSLEQGSRSMVDQAKKLAAEQTARNWFKFS
;
A
#
# COMPACT_ATOMS: atom_id res chain seq x y z
N MET A 1 -30.12 -51.94 -12.97
CA MET A 1 -29.81 -52.57 -14.28
C MET A 1 -28.29 -52.70 -14.31
N PHE A 2 -27.75 -53.89 -14.03
CA PHE A 2 -26.32 -54.11 -13.87
C PHE A 2 -25.62 -54.04 -15.24
N LEU A 3 -24.87 -52.97 -15.51
CA LEU A 3 -23.97 -52.88 -16.66
C LEU A 3 -22.87 -53.94 -16.48
N LYS A 4 -22.69 -54.78 -17.50
CA LYS A 4 -21.56 -55.72 -17.59
C LYS A 4 -20.26 -54.91 -17.50
N ARG A 5 -19.50 -55.09 -16.41
CA ARG A 5 -18.09 -54.68 -16.36
C ARG A 5 -17.37 -55.36 -17.53
N HIS A 6 -16.90 -54.59 -18.50
CA HIS A 6 -15.98 -55.09 -19.49
C HIS A 6 -14.63 -55.25 -18.80
N ASP A 7 -14.19 -56.49 -18.62
CA ASP A 7 -12.93 -56.83 -17.95
C ASP A 7 -11.76 -56.52 -18.90
N HIS A 8 -11.35 -55.25 -18.95
CA HIS A 8 -10.27 -54.75 -19.81
C HIS A 8 -8.86 -54.97 -19.22
N GLY A 9 -8.72 -55.72 -18.12
CA GLY A 9 -7.44 -55.94 -17.44
C GLY A 9 -6.82 -54.64 -16.89
N THR A 10 -7.66 -53.66 -16.53
CA THR A 10 -7.31 -52.37 -15.92
C THR A 10 -7.82 -52.33 -14.48
N ILE A 11 -7.02 -51.78 -13.56
CA ILE A 11 -7.40 -51.63 -12.15
C ILE A 11 -8.25 -50.36 -12.01
N ASP A 12 -9.33 -50.40 -11.21
CA ASP A 12 -10.08 -49.21 -10.82
C ASP A 12 -9.20 -48.35 -9.91
N LEU A 13 -8.81 -47.17 -10.40
CA LEU A 13 -7.92 -46.25 -9.69
C LEU A 13 -8.70 -45.40 -8.67
N SER A 14 -10.02 -45.49 -8.61
CA SER A 14 -10.89 -44.59 -7.85
C SER A 14 -11.49 -45.21 -6.59
N LEU A 15 -10.96 -46.35 -6.13
CA LEU A 15 -11.58 -47.17 -5.07
C LEU A 15 -11.99 -46.38 -3.82
N ASP A 16 -11.08 -45.61 -3.22
CA ASP A 16 -11.39 -44.86 -1.99
C ASP A 16 -12.27 -43.64 -2.30
N VAL A 17 -11.94 -42.88 -3.35
CA VAL A 17 -12.67 -41.67 -3.74
C VAL A 17 -14.09 -41.94 -4.26
N ARG A 18 -14.50 -43.20 -4.42
CA ARG A 18 -15.91 -43.58 -4.64
C ARG A 18 -16.80 -43.34 -3.44
N ASP A 19 -16.27 -43.37 -2.24
CA ASP A 19 -17.06 -43.08 -1.05
C ASP A 19 -17.21 -41.56 -0.85
N GLN A 20 -18.46 -41.11 -0.70
CA GLN A 20 -18.80 -39.69 -0.53
C GLN A 20 -18.15 -39.09 0.73
N GLN A 21 -17.86 -39.90 1.75
CA GLN A 21 -17.26 -39.41 3.01
C GLN A 21 -15.86 -38.82 2.83
N TYR A 22 -15.16 -39.15 1.74
CA TYR A 22 -13.84 -38.59 1.44
C TYR A 22 -13.89 -37.24 0.72
N TRP A 23 -15.08 -36.75 0.37
CA TRP A 23 -15.26 -35.44 -0.26
C TRP A 23 -15.83 -34.45 0.75
N ASN A 24 -15.11 -33.35 0.96
CA ASN A 24 -15.55 -32.27 1.82
C ASN A 24 -15.05 -30.93 1.24
N PRO A 25 -15.70 -30.40 0.19
CA PRO A 25 -15.33 -29.13 -0.40
C PRO A 25 -15.45 -27.98 0.60
N ALA A 26 -14.42 -27.16 0.72
CA ALA A 26 -14.41 -26.00 1.62
C ALA A 26 -13.61 -24.83 1.04
N ALA A 27 -14.00 -23.61 1.40
CA ALA A 27 -13.15 -22.44 1.28
C ALA A 27 -12.29 -22.35 2.55
N LEU A 28 -10.97 -22.44 2.40
CA LEU A 28 -10.02 -22.37 3.51
C LEU A 28 -9.70 -20.91 3.88
N ARG A 29 -9.58 -20.04 2.87
CA ARG A 29 -9.32 -18.61 3.08
C ARG A 29 -9.80 -17.79 1.88
N SER A 30 -10.33 -16.60 2.14
CA SER A 30 -10.52 -15.57 1.11
C SER A 30 -9.44 -14.52 1.25
N LEU A 31 -8.80 -14.17 0.14
CA LEU A 31 -7.82 -13.11 0.03
C LEU A 31 -8.47 -11.98 -0.75
N GLU A 32 -8.77 -10.88 -0.07
CA GLU A 32 -9.37 -9.69 -0.67
C GLU A 32 -8.26 -8.69 -1.01
N HIS A 33 -8.31 -8.13 -2.22
CA HIS A 33 -7.39 -7.10 -2.69
C HIS A 33 -8.10 -5.75 -2.66
N ALA A 34 -7.50 -4.77 -1.99
CA ALA A 34 -8.15 -3.48 -1.74
C ALA A 34 -8.08 -2.58 -2.99
N LEU A 35 -9.04 -2.75 -3.89
CA LEU A 35 -9.15 -2.01 -5.15
C LEU A 35 -9.99 -0.73 -5.04
N ASN A 36 -10.58 -0.45 -3.89
CA ASN A 36 -11.52 0.65 -3.71
C ASN A 36 -11.18 1.46 -2.45
N VAL A 37 -9.90 1.69 -2.19
CA VAL A 37 -9.43 2.39 -0.98
C VAL A 37 -9.96 3.83 -0.97
N SER A 38 -10.57 4.23 0.15
CA SER A 38 -11.13 5.57 0.33
C SER A 38 -10.59 6.29 1.56
N ALA A 39 -10.02 5.57 2.53
CA ALA A 39 -9.39 6.16 3.71
C ALA A 39 -8.29 5.26 4.28
N LEU A 40 -7.27 5.88 4.87
CA LEU A 40 -6.16 5.19 5.54
C LEU A 40 -5.96 5.78 6.94
N ALA A 41 -5.53 4.95 7.89
CA ALA A 41 -5.08 5.40 9.20
C ALA A 41 -3.91 4.55 9.69
N PHE A 42 -2.97 5.16 10.41
CA PHE A 42 -1.82 4.47 10.97
C PHE A 42 -1.61 4.84 12.44
N GLU A 43 -1.45 3.84 13.30
CA GLU A 43 -1.03 4.02 14.70
C GLU A 43 0.47 3.72 14.81
N PRO A 44 1.32 4.74 15.01
CA PRO A 44 2.75 4.59 14.84
C PRO A 44 3.48 3.92 16.01
N ILE A 45 2.91 3.92 17.22
CA ILE A 45 3.61 3.37 18.38
C ILE A 45 3.62 1.84 18.32
N CYS A 46 2.49 1.22 17.96
CA CYS A 46 2.39 -0.23 17.77
C CYS A 46 2.62 -0.67 16.32
N GLY A 47 2.49 0.23 15.34
CA GLY A 47 2.62 -0.09 13.91
C GLY A 47 1.41 -0.85 13.38
N LEU A 48 0.23 -0.26 13.52
CA LEU A 48 -1.04 -0.80 13.01
C LEU A 48 -1.55 0.06 11.84
N LEU A 49 -1.79 -0.56 10.69
CA LEU A 49 -2.41 0.09 9.53
C LEU A 49 -3.89 -0.29 9.46
N ALA A 50 -4.75 0.69 9.20
CA ALA A 50 -6.16 0.49 8.87
C ALA A 50 -6.45 1.02 7.47
N VAL A 51 -7.14 0.21 6.66
CA VAL A 51 -7.48 0.50 5.27
C VAL A 51 -8.99 0.44 5.12
N GLY A 52 -9.64 1.57 4.85
CA GLY A 52 -11.07 1.68 4.58
C GLY A 52 -11.35 1.74 3.08
N THR A 53 -12.43 1.12 2.65
CA THR A 53 -12.85 1.09 1.25
C THR A 53 -14.20 1.77 1.01
N SER A 54 -14.48 2.10 -0.25
CA SER A 54 -15.73 2.76 -0.65
C SER A 54 -16.98 1.86 -0.54
N ASP A 55 -16.79 0.55 -0.33
CA ASP A 55 -17.85 -0.45 -0.10
C ASP A 55 -18.13 -0.71 1.39
N GLY A 56 -17.46 0.01 2.31
CA GLY A 56 -17.69 -0.11 3.76
C GLY A 56 -16.93 -1.23 4.43
N THR A 57 -15.86 -1.73 3.80
CA THR A 57 -14.93 -2.68 4.41
C THR A 57 -13.76 -1.93 5.06
N ILE A 58 -13.32 -2.40 6.22
CA ILE A 58 -12.13 -1.87 6.90
C ILE A 58 -11.19 -3.03 7.25
N THR A 59 -9.98 -3.03 6.69
CA THR A 59 -8.96 -4.05 6.97
C THR A 59 -7.89 -3.49 7.89
N LEU A 60 -7.68 -4.13 9.04
CA LEU A 60 -6.59 -3.86 9.98
C LEU A 60 -5.41 -4.80 9.70
N ILE A 61 -4.21 -4.25 9.60
CA ILE A 61 -3.00 -4.99 9.22
C ILE A 61 -1.86 -4.67 10.20
N GLY A 62 -1.32 -5.71 10.84
CA GLY A 62 -0.21 -5.63 11.78
C GLY A 62 0.89 -6.64 11.46
N ARG A 63 1.41 -7.30 12.51
CA ARG A 63 2.39 -8.39 12.41
C ARG A 63 1.91 -9.54 11.52
N PRO A 64 2.81 -10.45 11.11
CA PRO A 64 2.43 -11.73 10.52
C PRO A 64 1.24 -12.41 11.23
N GLY A 65 0.20 -12.73 10.44
CA GLY A 65 -1.07 -13.30 10.92
C GLY A 65 -2.09 -12.31 11.50
N VAL A 66 -1.70 -11.07 11.81
CA VAL A 66 -2.60 -10.00 12.27
C VAL A 66 -3.19 -9.29 11.06
N GLU A 67 -4.29 -9.83 10.55
CA GLU A 67 -5.10 -9.24 9.50
C GLU A 67 -6.58 -9.45 9.82
N VAL A 68 -7.33 -8.37 10.01
CA VAL A 68 -8.76 -8.43 10.37
C VAL A 68 -9.57 -7.54 9.46
N THR A 69 -10.56 -8.14 8.81
CA THR A 69 -11.58 -7.42 8.05
C THR A 69 -12.80 -7.16 8.93
N LEU A 70 -13.16 -5.88 9.07
CA LEU A 70 -14.37 -5.37 9.69
C LEU A 70 -15.28 -4.84 8.58
N THR A 71 -16.59 -4.92 8.79
CA THR A 71 -17.58 -4.37 7.86
C THR A 71 -18.47 -3.37 8.58
N LEU A 72 -18.78 -2.27 7.90
CA LEU A 72 -19.80 -1.34 8.34
C LEU A 72 -21.18 -2.02 8.36
N PRO A 73 -22.10 -1.62 9.26
CA PRO A 73 -23.47 -2.14 9.26
C PRO A 73 -24.19 -1.95 7.92
N ASP A 74 -23.97 -0.79 7.29
CA ASP A 74 -24.38 -0.51 5.91
C ASP A 74 -23.11 -0.43 5.03
N PRO A 75 -23.10 -1.02 3.82
CA PRO A 75 -21.93 -1.02 2.92
C PRO A 75 -21.74 0.34 2.25
N LEU A 76 -21.37 1.34 3.04
CA LEU A 76 -21.16 2.73 2.63
C LEU A 76 -19.68 3.09 2.59
N SER A 77 -19.32 4.06 1.76
CA SER A 77 -17.94 4.54 1.69
C SER A 77 -17.44 5.04 3.04
N VAL A 78 -16.26 4.55 3.44
CA VAL A 78 -15.50 5.09 4.58
C VAL A 78 -14.98 6.47 4.18
N LYS A 79 -15.49 7.52 4.82
CA LYS A 79 -15.12 8.92 4.55
C LYS A 79 -13.85 9.34 5.31
N SER A 80 -13.73 8.97 6.58
CA SER A 80 -12.49 9.16 7.35
C SER A 80 -12.27 8.01 8.32
N LEU A 81 -11.01 7.75 8.65
CA LEU A 81 -10.60 6.63 9.47
C LEU A 81 -9.48 7.07 10.43
N HIS A 82 -9.60 6.71 11.70
CA HIS A 82 -8.62 7.10 12.72
C HIS A 82 -8.46 6.01 13.78
N ILE A 83 -7.28 5.90 14.37
CA ILE A 83 -7.00 5.04 15.52
C ILE A 83 -6.65 5.95 16.70
N SER A 84 -7.51 5.97 17.73
CA SER A 84 -7.28 6.79 18.93
C SER A 84 -6.27 6.10 19.84
N ALA A 85 -5.05 6.63 19.91
CA ALA A 85 -4.00 6.08 20.78
C ALA A 85 -4.39 6.08 22.29
N PRO A 86 -5.02 7.12 22.86
CA PRO A 86 -5.45 7.13 24.27
C PRO A 86 -6.47 6.04 24.62
N THR A 87 -7.48 5.86 23.77
CA THR A 87 -8.58 4.93 24.03
C THR A 87 -8.37 3.54 23.44
N PHE A 88 -7.40 3.41 22.52
CA PHE A 88 -7.14 2.23 21.71
C PHE A 88 -8.38 1.74 20.95
N LYS A 89 -9.04 2.69 20.28
CA LYS A 89 -10.27 2.46 19.51
C LYS A 89 -10.08 2.86 18.06
N LEU A 90 -10.69 2.08 17.17
CA LEU A 90 -10.85 2.44 15.76
C LEU A 90 -12.10 3.29 15.61
N VAL A 91 -11.99 4.41 14.91
CA VAL A 91 -13.07 5.36 14.67
C VAL A 91 -13.21 5.58 13.16
N CYS A 92 -14.41 5.38 12.65
CA CYS A 92 -14.75 5.58 11.24
C CYS A 92 -15.90 6.58 11.12
N LEU A 93 -15.80 7.54 10.20
CA LEU A 93 -16.93 8.35 9.76
C LEU A 93 -17.33 7.87 8.36
N ASP A 94 -18.59 7.50 8.17
CA ASP A 94 -19.10 7.04 6.88
C ASP A 94 -19.61 8.20 5.99
N ALA A 95 -19.97 7.88 4.75
CA ALA A 95 -20.53 8.83 3.79
C ALA A 95 -21.88 9.47 4.21
N ARG A 96 -22.61 8.89 5.17
CA ARG A 96 -23.86 9.42 5.72
C ARG A 96 -23.66 10.19 7.03
N SER A 97 -22.41 10.55 7.37
CA SER A 97 -22.05 11.25 8.60
C SER A 97 -22.36 10.45 9.87
N GLN A 98 -22.30 9.12 9.79
CA GLN A 98 -22.39 8.23 10.94
C GLN A 98 -20.98 7.86 11.41
N LEU A 99 -20.70 8.15 12.68
CA LEU A 99 -19.47 7.76 13.35
C LEU A 99 -19.65 6.36 13.92
N HIS A 100 -18.69 5.47 13.69
CA HIS A 100 -18.65 4.09 14.17
C HIS A 100 -17.39 3.85 15.01
N VAL A 101 -17.53 3.09 16.11
CA VAL A 101 -16.42 2.83 17.05
C VAL A 101 -16.25 1.33 17.29
N TRP A 102 -15.00 0.85 17.22
CA TRP A 102 -14.60 -0.49 17.63
C TRP A 102 -13.53 -0.44 18.70
N ASP A 103 -13.64 -1.32 19.70
CA ASP A 103 -12.59 -1.55 20.68
C ASP A 103 -11.54 -2.53 20.14
N LEU A 104 -10.30 -2.07 20.05
CA LEU A 104 -9.15 -2.88 19.60
C LEU A 104 -8.56 -3.73 20.74
N SER A 105 -9.00 -3.52 21.98
CA SER A 105 -8.49 -4.23 23.16
C SER A 105 -9.03 -5.65 23.30
N TYR A 106 -10.04 -6.02 22.51
CA TYR A 106 -10.71 -7.32 22.60
C TYR A 106 -9.87 -8.44 21.98
N PHE A 107 -9.71 -9.55 22.70
CA PHE A 107 -9.01 -10.74 22.21
C PHE A 107 -9.81 -11.48 21.14
N GLY A 108 -9.17 -11.83 20.02
CA GLY A 108 -9.80 -12.47 18.86
C GLY A 108 -10.01 -11.46 17.74
N ARG A 109 -11.10 -10.69 17.80
CA ARG A 109 -11.41 -9.63 16.81
C ARG A 109 -11.88 -8.36 17.49
N PRO A 110 -11.58 -7.16 16.93
CA PRO A 110 -12.12 -5.91 17.43
C PRO A 110 -13.63 -5.96 17.61
N LYS A 111 -14.10 -5.46 18.76
CA LYS A 111 -15.52 -5.48 19.12
C LYS A 111 -16.18 -4.19 18.67
N TYR A 112 -17.23 -4.28 17.86
CA TYR A 112 -18.08 -3.13 17.54
C TYR A 112 -18.79 -2.64 18.81
N GLU A 113 -18.63 -1.37 19.16
CA GLU A 113 -19.19 -0.80 20.39
C GLU A 113 -20.44 0.03 20.14
N THR A 114 -20.40 0.98 19.19
CA THR A 114 -21.49 1.93 18.98
C THR A 114 -21.42 2.65 17.63
N SER A 115 -22.50 3.36 17.29
CA SER A 115 -22.46 4.44 16.31
C SER A 115 -23.24 5.67 16.74
N ALA A 116 -22.87 6.83 16.19
CA ALA A 116 -23.52 8.11 16.43
C ALA A 116 -23.58 8.93 15.12
N ARG A 117 -24.79 9.31 14.71
CA ARG A 117 -25.00 10.13 13.51
C ARG A 117 -24.84 11.62 13.81
N PHE A 118 -24.19 12.36 12.92
CA PHE A 118 -24.07 13.81 12.92
C PHE A 118 -24.77 14.43 11.71
N ASP A 119 -25.06 15.72 11.80
CA ASP A 119 -25.75 16.46 10.74
C ASP A 119 -24.72 16.99 9.74
N GLN A 120 -24.54 16.27 8.62
CA GLN A 120 -23.61 16.65 7.53
C GLN A 120 -22.18 16.93 8.04
N ALA A 121 -21.53 15.90 8.61
CA ALA A 121 -20.16 16.01 9.08
C ALA A 121 -19.19 16.06 7.90
N ASN A 122 -18.34 17.10 7.88
CA ASN A 122 -17.31 17.31 6.87
C ASN A 122 -16.02 16.57 7.21
N SER A 123 -15.58 16.63 8.47
CA SER A 123 -14.34 16.01 8.92
C SER A 123 -14.41 15.58 10.39
N LEU A 124 -13.42 14.78 10.78
CA LEU A 124 -13.22 14.26 12.13
C LEU A 124 -11.76 14.48 12.52
N THR A 125 -11.53 15.16 13.65
CA THR A 125 -10.18 15.38 14.18
C THR A 125 -10.06 14.70 15.54
N ILE A 126 -9.02 13.88 15.71
CA ILE A 126 -8.66 13.25 16.99
C ILE A 126 -7.30 13.75 17.48
N SER A 127 -7.03 13.56 18.76
CA SER A 127 -5.74 13.93 19.38
C SER A 127 -5.06 12.71 20.00
N PRO A 128 -3.72 12.62 19.94
CA PRO A 128 -2.97 11.65 20.74
C PRO A 128 -3.02 11.97 22.24
N SER A 129 -3.45 13.17 22.63
CA SER A 129 -3.32 13.65 24.02
C SER A 129 -4.62 13.65 24.82
N HIS A 130 -5.78 13.53 24.17
CA HIS A 130 -7.09 13.51 24.84
C HIS A 130 -8.06 12.55 24.12
N ALA A 131 -9.12 12.12 24.81
CA ALA A 131 -10.05 11.10 24.30
C ALA A 131 -11.24 11.66 23.50
N HIS A 132 -11.38 12.98 23.40
CA HIS A 132 -12.43 13.59 22.57
C HIS A 132 -12.03 13.72 21.10
N ALA A 133 -13.02 13.55 20.22
CA ALA A 133 -12.95 13.89 18.81
C ALA A 133 -13.74 15.18 18.52
N PHE A 134 -13.24 16.01 17.62
CA PHE A 134 -13.93 17.17 17.06
C PHE A 134 -14.56 16.79 15.72
N VAL A 135 -15.79 17.21 15.49
CA VAL A 135 -16.56 16.94 14.27
C VAL A 135 -16.99 18.27 13.67
N SER A 136 -16.40 18.64 12.53
CA SER A 136 -16.78 19.83 11.78
C SER A 136 -18.02 19.54 10.96
N LEU A 137 -19.05 20.37 11.09
CA LEU A 137 -20.29 20.23 10.32
C LEU A 137 -20.33 21.20 9.13
N GLN A 138 -21.10 20.85 8.11
CA GLN A 138 -21.35 21.71 6.95
C GLN A 138 -21.96 23.06 7.32
N SER A 139 -22.68 23.13 8.45
CA SER A 139 -23.22 24.38 9.02
C SER A 139 -22.15 25.34 9.57
N GLY A 140 -20.89 24.90 9.66
CA GLY A 140 -19.80 25.59 10.33
C GLY A 140 -19.76 25.40 11.85
N GLU A 141 -20.70 24.67 12.44
CA GLU A 141 -20.66 24.29 13.85
C GLU A 141 -19.62 23.20 14.11
N ILE A 142 -18.91 23.27 15.24
CA ILE A 142 -18.03 22.20 15.72
C ILE A 142 -18.71 21.45 16.86
N ARG A 143 -18.92 20.15 16.68
CA ARG A 143 -19.43 19.22 17.71
C ARG A 143 -18.30 18.39 18.29
N THR A 144 -18.49 17.82 19.47
CA THR A 144 -17.51 16.93 20.09
C THR A 144 -18.09 15.58 20.49
N TYR A 145 -17.26 14.54 20.46
CA TYR A 145 -17.62 13.17 20.83
C TYR A 145 -16.57 12.58 21.77
N ASP A 146 -16.99 12.07 22.92
CA ASP A 146 -16.13 11.41 23.90
C ASP A 146 -15.93 9.95 23.52
N LEU A 147 -14.75 9.57 23.01
CA LEU A 147 -14.45 8.19 22.61
C LEU A 147 -14.30 7.25 23.81
N ALA A 148 -13.98 7.79 24.98
CA ALA A 148 -13.84 6.99 26.19
C ALA A 148 -15.21 6.69 26.82
N CYS A 149 -16.12 7.68 26.82
CA CYS A 149 -17.49 7.52 27.32
C CYS A 149 -18.51 7.08 26.25
N LEU A 150 -18.13 7.01 24.98
CA LEU A 150 -18.97 6.61 23.84
C LEU A 150 -20.24 7.45 23.69
N ARG A 151 -20.12 8.78 23.82
CA ARG A 151 -21.26 9.70 23.73
C ARG A 151 -20.91 11.02 23.05
N LYS A 152 -21.91 11.67 22.48
CA LYS A 152 -21.79 13.09 22.08
C LYS A 152 -21.61 13.94 23.34
N SER A 153 -20.65 14.84 23.29
CA SER A 153 -20.35 15.72 24.41
C SER A 153 -21.23 16.98 24.36
N PRO A 154 -21.53 17.59 25.52
CA PRO A 154 -22.35 18.80 25.59
C PRO A 154 -21.64 20.04 25.03
N TYR A 155 -20.30 19.98 24.91
CA TYR A 155 -19.51 21.05 24.33
C TYR A 155 -19.72 21.15 22.81
N SER A 156 -20.11 22.33 22.34
CA SER A 156 -20.11 22.70 20.93
C SER A 156 -19.64 24.15 20.75
N MET A 157 -19.19 24.45 19.53
CA MET A 157 -18.81 25.80 19.12
C MET A 157 -19.70 26.22 17.95
N PRO A 158 -20.32 27.41 18.01
CA PRO A 158 -21.13 27.92 16.91
C PRO A 158 -20.25 28.23 15.69
N ASN A 159 -20.88 28.58 14.58
CA ASN A 159 -20.17 29.04 13.39
C ASN A 159 -19.46 30.38 13.69
N LEU A 160 -18.18 30.31 14.02
CA LEU A 160 -17.39 31.48 14.41
C LEU A 160 -17.10 32.39 13.22
N TRP A 161 -17.02 31.85 12.00
CA TRP A 161 -16.86 32.66 10.80
C TRP A 161 -18.08 33.54 10.54
N ALA A 162 -19.29 32.98 10.69
CA ALA A 162 -20.52 33.75 10.54
C ALA A 162 -20.61 34.90 11.56
N LEU A 163 -20.21 34.66 12.81
CA LEU A 163 -20.16 35.70 13.85
C LEU A 163 -19.12 36.79 13.52
N TYR A 164 -17.98 36.41 12.96
CA TYR A 164 -16.98 37.35 12.48
C TYR A 164 -17.51 38.18 11.31
N ALA A 165 -18.10 37.55 10.30
CA ALA A 165 -18.66 38.24 9.13
C ALA A 165 -19.73 39.26 9.54
N GLU A 166 -20.66 38.86 10.42
CA GLU A 166 -21.68 39.77 10.96
C GLU A 166 -21.06 40.99 11.64
N LYS A 167 -20.00 40.80 12.43
CA LYS A 167 -19.27 41.89 13.09
C LYS A 167 -18.58 42.82 12.08
N MET A 168 -18.01 42.27 11.00
CA MET A 168 -17.36 43.05 9.94
C MET A 168 -18.38 43.87 9.14
N THR A 169 -19.51 43.26 8.78
CA THR A 169 -20.62 43.97 8.13
C THR A 169 -21.19 45.08 9.01
N ALA A 170 -21.38 44.81 10.31
CA ALA A 170 -21.82 45.82 11.28
C ALA A 170 -20.83 46.99 11.42
N SER A 171 -19.54 46.75 11.14
CA SER A 171 -18.47 47.77 11.16
C SER A 171 -18.35 48.55 9.84
N GLY A 172 -19.23 48.29 8.85
CA GLY A 172 -19.29 49.02 7.58
C GLY A 172 -18.37 48.49 6.48
N LEU A 173 -17.72 47.34 6.67
CA LEU A 173 -16.97 46.65 5.63
C LEU A 173 -17.92 45.79 4.78
N PRO A 174 -17.86 45.88 3.44
CA PRO A 174 -18.75 45.10 2.57
C PRO A 174 -18.52 43.60 2.76
N ASP A 175 -19.62 42.86 2.88
CA ASP A 175 -19.59 41.40 2.96
C ASP A 175 -19.20 40.83 1.58
N ALA A 176 -17.97 40.34 1.47
CA ALA A 176 -17.44 39.66 0.29
C ALA A 176 -17.43 38.14 0.50
N SER A 177 -18.42 37.60 1.24
CA SER A 177 -18.53 36.17 1.49
C SER A 177 -18.91 35.39 0.22
N ASN A 178 -18.16 34.31 -0.01
CA ASN A 178 -18.49 33.29 -1.00
C ASN A 178 -19.45 32.26 -0.38
N PRO A 179 -20.18 31.46 -1.17
CA PRO A 179 -21.13 30.46 -0.66
C PRO A 179 -20.53 29.46 0.33
N THR A 180 -19.23 29.18 0.21
CA THR A 180 -18.50 28.25 1.06
C THR A 180 -17.81 28.92 2.26
N SER A 181 -17.84 30.25 2.37
CA SER A 181 -17.05 30.98 3.37
C SER A 181 -17.38 30.58 4.81
N SER A 182 -18.63 30.19 5.08
CA SER A 182 -19.12 29.79 6.40
C SER A 182 -19.07 28.27 6.65
N ILE A 183 -18.65 27.48 5.68
CA ILE A 183 -18.55 26.02 5.81
C ILE A 183 -17.24 25.68 6.53
N ALA A 184 -17.32 24.91 7.62
CA ALA A 184 -16.13 24.40 8.30
C ALA A 184 -15.67 23.11 7.62
N PHE A 185 -14.42 23.09 7.14
CA PHE A 185 -13.82 21.94 6.47
C PHE A 185 -13.09 21.03 7.46
N GLU A 186 -12.25 21.59 8.32
CA GLU A 186 -11.44 20.85 9.28
C GLU A 186 -11.16 21.63 10.56
N THR A 187 -10.72 20.91 11.60
CA THR A 187 -10.15 21.51 12.80
C THR A 187 -8.75 20.99 13.03
N VAL A 188 -7.84 21.86 13.48
CA VAL A 188 -6.44 21.52 13.74
C VAL A 188 -6.09 21.91 15.17
N VAL A 189 -5.74 20.93 16.00
CA VAL A 189 -5.33 21.15 17.39
C VAL A 189 -3.91 21.70 17.40
N HIS A 190 -3.67 22.79 18.16
CA HIS A 190 -2.34 23.37 18.25
C HIS A 190 -1.33 22.36 18.85
N PRO A 191 -0.16 22.15 18.21
CA PRO A 191 0.72 21.02 18.50
C PRO A 191 1.34 21.01 19.91
N ARG A 192 1.34 22.17 20.59
CA ARG A 192 1.98 22.38 21.90
C ARG A 192 1.11 23.02 22.96
N ASN A 193 -0.13 23.39 22.62
CA ASN A 193 -1.05 24.06 23.53
C ASN A 193 -2.46 23.54 23.25
N LEU A 194 -2.90 22.56 24.04
CA LEU A 194 -4.15 21.86 23.79
C LEU A 194 -5.41 22.73 23.98
N ASN A 195 -5.30 23.91 24.61
CA ASN A 195 -6.43 24.84 24.76
C ASN A 195 -6.72 25.63 23.47
N LEU A 196 -5.81 25.60 22.48
CA LEU A 196 -5.94 26.33 21.22
C LEU A 196 -6.38 25.39 20.09
N LEU A 197 -7.43 25.79 19.38
CA LEU A 197 -7.99 25.09 18.23
C LEU A 197 -8.09 26.03 17.04
N PHE A 198 -7.50 25.64 15.91
CA PHE A 198 -7.76 26.28 14.62
C PHE A 198 -8.97 25.65 13.97
N ILE A 199 -9.87 26.47 13.45
CA ILE A 199 -11.02 26.03 12.65
C ILE A 199 -10.84 26.61 11.25
N VAL A 200 -10.82 25.71 10.27
CA VAL A 200 -10.61 26.01 8.86
C VAL A 200 -11.98 26.15 8.20
N TYR A 201 -12.32 27.38 7.82
CA TYR A 201 -13.51 27.69 7.03
C TYR A 201 -13.11 28.02 5.60
N GLY A 202 -14.03 27.90 4.63
CA GLY A 202 -13.71 28.28 3.25
C GLY A 202 -13.31 29.76 3.08
N GLY A 203 -13.74 30.65 3.97
CA GLY A 203 -13.36 32.07 3.93
C GLY A 203 -12.00 32.37 4.54
N GLY A 204 -11.48 31.52 5.44
CA GLY A 204 -10.30 31.83 6.24
C GLY A 204 -10.16 30.94 7.47
N ILE A 205 -9.17 31.24 8.29
CA ILE A 205 -8.85 30.48 9.50
C ILE A 205 -9.29 31.24 10.74
N VAL A 206 -9.95 30.57 11.68
CA VAL A 206 -10.26 31.13 13.01
C VAL A 206 -9.44 30.39 14.07
N LEU A 207 -8.65 31.12 14.85
CA LEU A 207 -8.03 30.60 16.06
C LEU A 207 -8.96 30.83 17.26
N SER A 208 -9.27 29.77 18.00
CA SER A 208 -10.17 29.81 19.15
C SER A 208 -9.53 29.26 20.41
N ASP A 209 -9.94 29.82 21.55
CA ASP A 209 -9.70 29.29 22.88
C ASP A 209 -10.85 28.34 23.27
N LEU A 210 -10.53 27.10 23.68
CA LEU A 210 -11.55 26.12 24.07
C LEU A 210 -12.23 26.46 25.39
N THR A 211 -11.52 27.09 26.32
CA THR A 211 -12.07 27.51 27.61
C THR A 211 -13.01 28.70 27.44
N ALA A 212 -12.59 29.72 26.69
CA ALA A 212 -13.39 30.92 26.46
C ALA A 212 -14.49 30.74 25.39
N ARG A 213 -14.37 29.72 24.53
CA ARG A 213 -15.28 29.44 23.40
C ARG A 213 -15.46 30.63 22.44
N GLY A 214 -14.37 31.38 22.22
CA GLY A 214 -14.39 32.63 21.47
C GLY A 214 -13.25 32.75 20.47
N ILE A 215 -13.43 33.69 19.54
CA ILE A 215 -12.44 34.04 18.52
C ILE A 215 -11.27 34.76 19.19
N ILE A 216 -10.06 34.22 19.04
CA ILE A 216 -8.82 34.92 19.37
C ILE A 216 -8.37 35.77 18.18
N ARG A 217 -8.27 35.14 16.99
CA ARG A 217 -7.78 35.75 15.75
C ARG A 217 -8.47 35.18 14.51
N VAL A 218 -8.49 35.96 13.43
CA VAL A 218 -9.02 35.56 12.12
C VAL A 218 -8.02 35.88 11.01
N TYR A 219 -7.59 34.86 10.29
CA TYR A 219 -6.63 34.99 9.19
C TYR A 219 -7.35 34.86 7.85
N GLU A 220 -7.26 35.91 7.03
CA GLU A 220 -7.90 35.98 5.73
C GLU A 220 -6.91 36.46 4.66
N LEU A 221 -6.71 35.66 3.61
CA LEU A 221 -5.85 36.06 2.50
C LEU A 221 -6.61 36.97 1.55
N VAL A 222 -6.13 38.20 1.42
CA VAL A 222 -6.64 39.18 0.46
C VAL A 222 -5.56 39.48 -0.57
N LEU A 223 -5.83 39.15 -1.83
CA LEU A 223 -4.97 39.51 -2.96
C LEU A 223 -5.41 40.88 -3.50
N PRO A 224 -4.54 41.91 -3.44
CA PRO A 224 -4.89 43.22 -3.97
C PRO A 224 -4.96 43.22 -5.51
N PRO A 225 -5.66 44.19 -6.12
CA PRO A 225 -5.63 44.39 -7.56
C PRO A 225 -4.20 44.46 -8.11
N GLY A 226 -3.89 43.65 -9.12
CA GLY A 226 -2.61 43.57 -9.80
C GLY A 226 -1.65 42.51 -9.25
N ALA A 227 -1.92 41.90 -8.09
CA ALA A 227 -1.07 40.83 -7.55
C ALA A 227 -1.31 39.54 -8.36
N PRO A 228 -0.31 38.73 -8.71
CA PRO A 228 -0.54 37.54 -9.56
C PRO A 228 -1.46 36.49 -8.91
N GLY A 229 -1.27 36.17 -7.63
CA GLY A 229 -1.93 35.02 -6.99
C GLY A 229 -1.56 33.70 -7.65
N GLY A 230 -2.36 32.64 -7.43
CA GLY A 230 -2.08 31.30 -7.96
C GLY A 230 -2.26 31.18 -9.48
N ALA A 231 -3.16 31.98 -10.03
CA ALA A 231 -3.45 32.07 -11.47
C ALA A 231 -2.41 32.91 -12.25
N GLY A 232 -1.48 33.58 -11.57
CA GLY A 232 -0.46 34.42 -12.20
C GLY A 232 -1.02 35.74 -12.81
N TYR A 233 -0.15 36.48 -13.50
CA TYR A 233 -0.52 37.76 -14.14
C TYR A 233 -1.53 37.67 -15.29
N GLY A 234 -1.85 36.45 -15.75
CA GLY A 234 -2.82 36.19 -16.80
C GLY A 234 -4.27 36.10 -16.33
N ALA A 235 -4.53 36.21 -15.02
CA ALA A 235 -5.87 36.07 -14.46
C ALA A 235 -6.86 37.10 -15.05
N PRO A 236 -8.07 36.71 -15.48
CA PRO A 236 -9.03 37.62 -16.12
C PRO A 236 -9.52 38.72 -15.17
N ASP A 237 -9.49 38.44 -13.87
CA ASP A 237 -9.91 39.31 -12.77
C ASP A 237 -8.71 39.92 -12.02
N ILE A 238 -7.51 39.91 -12.63
CA ILE A 238 -6.26 40.41 -12.02
C ILE A 238 -6.37 41.84 -11.48
N LEU A 239 -7.19 42.70 -12.10
CA LEU A 239 -7.41 44.09 -11.68
C LEU A 239 -8.47 44.25 -10.57
N THR A 240 -8.93 43.15 -9.98
CA THR A 240 -9.89 43.14 -8.88
C THR A 240 -9.27 42.57 -7.62
N GLN A 241 -9.82 42.96 -6.47
CA GLN A 241 -9.44 42.36 -5.19
C GLN A 241 -10.02 40.94 -5.13
N ARG A 242 -9.19 39.95 -4.79
CA ARG A 242 -9.58 38.54 -4.75
C ARG A 242 -9.36 37.95 -3.36
N ARG A 243 -10.19 36.97 -3.00
CA ARG A 243 -10.15 36.23 -1.74
C ARG A 243 -10.24 34.74 -2.08
N PRO A 244 -9.10 34.08 -2.30
CA PRO A 244 -9.11 32.67 -2.66
C PRO A 244 -9.67 31.83 -1.50
N GLU A 245 -10.42 30.78 -1.82
CA GLU A 245 -11.01 29.88 -0.82
C GLU A 245 -9.94 29.04 -0.13
N VAL A 246 -10.05 28.88 1.20
CA VAL A 246 -9.15 27.99 1.95
C VAL A 246 -9.58 26.54 1.80
N THR A 247 -8.60 25.66 1.59
CA THR A 247 -8.82 24.22 1.39
C THR A 247 -8.25 23.34 2.50
N CYS A 248 -7.09 23.71 3.07
CA CYS A 248 -6.44 22.94 4.13
C CYS A 248 -5.42 23.77 4.93
N MET A 249 -4.98 23.27 6.08
CA MET A 249 -4.00 23.92 6.95
C MET A 249 -3.05 22.91 7.61
N THR A 250 -1.80 23.32 7.87
CA THR A 250 -0.85 22.59 8.71
C THR A 250 0.00 23.54 9.56
N ILE A 251 0.40 23.12 10.76
CA ILE A 251 1.10 23.98 11.73
C ILE A 251 2.57 23.58 11.81
N HIS A 252 3.48 24.55 11.83
CA HIS A 252 4.90 24.28 12.05
C HIS A 252 5.11 23.60 13.43
N PRO A 253 6.02 22.62 13.58
CA PRO A 253 6.23 21.89 14.83
C PRO A 253 6.54 22.74 16.06
N SER A 254 7.01 23.98 15.90
CA SER A 254 7.20 24.95 17.00
C SER A 254 5.89 25.54 17.53
N GLY A 255 4.81 25.53 16.75
CA GLY A 255 3.51 26.13 17.07
C GLY A 255 3.40 27.64 16.83
N HIS A 256 4.45 28.32 16.35
CA HIS A 256 4.44 29.79 16.23
C HIS A 256 3.94 30.31 14.88
N PHE A 257 3.88 29.46 13.86
CA PHE A 257 3.41 29.81 12.52
C PHE A 257 2.87 28.57 11.82
N PHE A 258 2.16 28.76 10.72
CA PHE A 258 1.44 27.71 10.01
C PHE A 258 1.33 28.03 8.52
N ALA A 259 0.99 27.02 7.73
CA ALA A 259 0.76 27.11 6.30
C ALA A 259 -0.71 26.81 5.98
N VAL A 260 -1.26 27.55 5.03
CA VAL A 260 -2.65 27.43 4.56
C VAL A 260 -2.61 27.23 3.05
N GLY A 261 -3.32 26.21 2.57
CA GLY A 261 -3.54 25.95 1.15
C GLY A 261 -4.84 26.58 0.66
N TYR A 262 -4.85 27.00 -0.61
CA TYR A 262 -5.99 27.68 -1.22
C TYR A 262 -6.44 27.04 -2.54
N GLY A 263 -7.67 27.37 -2.94
CA GLY A 263 -8.34 26.89 -4.15
C GLY A 263 -7.70 27.33 -5.46
N ASP A 264 -6.89 28.40 -5.45
CA ASP A 264 -6.13 28.87 -6.62
C ASP A 264 -4.73 28.24 -6.72
N GLY A 265 -4.39 27.30 -5.82
CA GLY A 265 -3.09 26.63 -5.78
C GLY A 265 -1.99 27.42 -5.06
N THR A 266 -2.34 28.50 -4.34
CA THR A 266 -1.39 29.21 -3.47
C THR A 266 -1.24 28.56 -2.09
N ILE A 267 -0.08 28.78 -1.49
CA ILE A 267 0.24 28.46 -0.09
C ILE A 267 0.64 29.75 0.60
N ALA A 268 -0.06 30.13 1.67
CA ALA A 268 0.28 31.27 2.51
C ALA A 268 0.78 30.81 3.88
N PHE A 269 1.90 31.39 4.32
CA PHE A 269 2.49 31.18 5.64
C PHE A 269 2.12 32.32 6.57
N TRP A 270 1.61 32.01 7.76
CA TRP A 270 1.10 32.99 8.72
C TRP A 270 1.77 32.80 10.07
N ALA A 271 2.12 33.91 10.73
CA ALA A 271 2.52 33.87 12.13
C ALA A 271 1.25 33.83 13.00
N VAL A 272 1.26 33.03 14.07
CA VAL A 272 0.10 32.93 14.98
C VAL A 272 -0.24 34.27 15.64
N GLU A 273 0.76 35.13 15.83
CA GLU A 273 0.58 36.44 16.47
C GLU A 273 0.27 37.59 15.48
N ASP A 274 0.27 37.34 14.17
CA ASP A 274 0.04 38.37 13.14
C ASP A 274 -1.06 37.91 12.17
N GLU A 275 -2.27 38.44 12.37
CA GLU A 275 -3.45 38.16 11.55
C GLU A 275 -3.59 39.10 10.35
N ASP A 276 -2.85 40.21 10.32
CA ASP A 276 -2.99 41.26 9.32
C ASP A 276 -2.25 40.92 8.02
N GLN A 277 -1.07 40.26 8.12
CA GLN A 277 -0.24 39.98 6.94
C GLN A 277 0.46 38.61 6.98
N PRO A 278 0.43 37.84 5.86
CA PRO A 278 1.19 36.61 5.74
C PRO A 278 2.70 36.88 5.68
N ILE A 279 3.49 35.94 6.19
CA ILE A 279 4.96 35.92 6.14
C ILE A 279 5.45 35.79 4.69
N LEU A 280 4.82 34.89 3.94
CA LEU A 280 5.10 34.56 2.56
C LEU A 280 3.83 33.99 1.91
N VAL A 281 3.55 34.35 0.66
CA VAL A 281 2.54 33.68 -0.19
C VAL A 281 3.24 33.21 -1.45
N ARG A 282 3.11 31.94 -1.80
CA ARG A 282 3.81 31.31 -2.92
C ARG A 282 2.92 30.32 -3.66
N THR A 283 3.29 30.00 -4.89
CA THR A 283 2.91 28.75 -5.55
C THR A 283 4.06 27.75 -5.40
N LEU A 284 3.98 26.60 -6.08
CA LEU A 284 5.12 25.69 -6.18
C LEU A 284 6.30 26.32 -6.94
N ASP A 285 6.01 27.24 -7.86
CA ASP A 285 6.97 27.78 -8.84
C ASP A 285 7.43 29.20 -8.51
N ASP A 286 6.56 30.02 -7.91
CA ASP A 286 6.78 31.45 -7.71
C ASP A 286 6.56 31.86 -6.25
N SER A 287 7.33 32.85 -5.76
CA SER A 287 7.21 33.44 -4.43
C SER A 287 6.60 34.86 -4.47
N ASP A 288 6.14 35.32 -3.31
CA ASP A 288 5.54 36.65 -3.12
C ASP A 288 4.39 36.98 -4.10
N VAL A 289 3.59 35.97 -4.44
CA VAL A 289 2.52 36.12 -5.44
C VAL A 289 1.36 37.01 -4.97
N ASN A 290 1.36 37.41 -3.70
CA ASN A 290 0.45 38.41 -3.15
C ASN A 290 0.92 39.86 -3.36
N ILE A 291 2.14 40.07 -3.85
CA ILE A 291 2.73 41.40 -4.07
C ILE A 291 2.58 41.81 -5.54
N VAL A 292 2.21 43.07 -5.78
CA VAL A 292 2.05 43.63 -7.13
C VAL A 292 3.41 44.02 -7.71
N ASN A 293 3.84 43.37 -8.79
CA ASN A 293 4.93 43.86 -9.63
C ASN A 293 4.36 44.69 -10.79
N ALA A 294 4.39 46.02 -10.66
CA ALA A 294 3.82 46.92 -11.68
C ALA A 294 4.45 46.74 -13.07
N VAL A 295 5.76 46.50 -13.14
CA VAL A 295 6.48 46.36 -14.43
C VAL A 295 6.04 45.09 -15.16
N GLU A 296 5.95 43.98 -14.43
CA GLU A 296 5.54 42.71 -15.00
C GLU A 296 4.06 42.70 -15.37
N LEU A 297 3.21 43.28 -14.53
CA LEU A 297 1.78 43.45 -14.79
C LEU A 297 1.54 44.27 -16.07
N GLU A 298 2.23 45.40 -16.25
CA GLU A 298 2.10 46.23 -17.46
C GLU A 298 2.54 45.47 -18.72
N SER A 299 3.66 44.74 -18.65
CA SER A 299 4.15 43.93 -19.78
C SER A 299 3.14 42.87 -20.20
N ARG A 300 2.58 42.12 -19.23
CA ARG A 300 1.62 41.04 -19.49
C ARG A 300 0.27 41.56 -19.98
N LEU A 301 -0.20 42.69 -19.45
CA LEU A 301 -1.42 43.35 -19.95
C LEU A 301 -1.27 43.88 -21.38
N ALA A 302 -0.05 44.27 -21.79
CA ALA A 302 0.24 44.66 -23.17
C ALA A 302 0.27 43.44 -24.11
N GLU A 303 0.89 42.33 -23.68
CA GLU A 303 0.93 41.06 -24.42
C GLU A 303 -0.47 40.46 -24.62
N ALA A 304 -1.32 40.49 -23.59
CA ALA A 304 -2.70 39.97 -23.63
C ALA A 304 -3.60 40.71 -24.65
N LYS A 305 -3.27 41.96 -25.01
CA LYS A 305 -3.98 42.70 -26.08
C LYS A 305 -3.58 42.23 -27.48
N SER A 306 -2.48 41.50 -27.63
CA SER A 306 -1.91 41.09 -28.93
C SER A 306 -2.21 39.64 -29.32
N GLN A 307 -2.51 38.77 -28.35
CA GLN A 307 -2.87 37.36 -28.58
C GLN A 307 -4.29 37.12 -28.03
N GLY A 308 -5.21 36.72 -28.91
CA GLY A 308 -6.60 36.45 -28.55
C GLY A 308 -6.70 35.44 -27.40
N HIS A 309 -7.65 35.68 -26.49
CA HIS A 309 -7.95 34.89 -25.30
C HIS A 309 -8.08 33.39 -25.59
N ASP A 310 -7.07 32.59 -25.26
CA ASP A 310 -7.25 31.23 -24.75
C ASP A 310 -5.94 30.70 -24.13
N ARG A 311 -5.68 31.02 -22.86
CA ARG A 311 -4.82 30.23 -21.99
C ARG A 311 -5.53 30.10 -20.66
N GLY A 312 -6.32 29.03 -20.51
CA GLY A 312 -6.86 28.64 -19.21
C GLY A 312 -5.70 28.31 -18.27
N TYR A 313 -5.56 29.09 -17.20
CA TYR A 313 -4.56 28.87 -16.16
C TYR A 313 -5.22 28.14 -14.99
N ASP A 314 -5.55 26.87 -15.22
CA ASP A 314 -6.16 26.01 -14.20
C ASP A 314 -5.04 25.28 -13.45
N ARG A 315 -4.50 25.95 -12.43
CA ARG A 315 -3.64 25.30 -11.41
C ARG A 315 -4.54 24.50 -10.48
N GLU A 316 -4.08 23.32 -10.07
CA GLU A 316 -4.80 22.54 -9.07
C GLU A 316 -4.89 23.30 -7.74
N PRO A 317 -6.03 23.24 -7.02
CA PRO A 317 -6.09 23.62 -5.61
C PRO A 317 -5.00 22.92 -4.79
N ILE A 318 -4.59 23.52 -3.68
CA ILE A 318 -3.82 22.78 -2.66
C ILE A 318 -4.81 21.87 -1.93
N PHE A 319 -4.76 20.56 -2.16
CA PHE A 319 -5.74 19.62 -1.58
C PHE A 319 -5.41 19.23 -0.15
N LYS A 320 -4.11 19.08 0.19
CA LYS A 320 -3.67 18.66 1.52
C LYS A 320 -2.23 19.09 1.80
N LEU A 321 -1.97 19.46 3.05
CA LEU A 321 -0.65 19.81 3.57
C LEU A 321 -0.31 18.99 4.82
N ALA A 322 0.97 18.65 5.00
CA ALA A 322 1.50 18.11 6.26
C ALA A 322 2.88 18.70 6.55
N TRP A 323 3.14 19.07 7.81
CA TRP A 323 4.40 19.69 8.22
C TRP A 323 5.21 18.75 9.12
N CYS A 324 6.25 18.15 8.55
CA CYS A 324 7.07 17.13 9.18
C CYS A 324 8.15 17.72 10.08
N SER A 325 8.38 17.10 11.23
CA SER A 325 9.55 17.36 12.09
C SER A 325 10.49 16.17 12.11
N PHE A 326 11.78 16.38 12.32
CA PHE A 326 12.77 15.28 12.42
C PHE A 326 13.56 15.36 13.73
N GLU A 327 14.10 14.23 14.19
CA GLU A 327 14.89 14.13 15.42
C GLU A 327 16.37 14.50 15.20
N ASN A 328 16.61 15.59 14.47
CA ASN A 328 17.94 16.04 14.05
C ASN A 328 18.44 17.28 14.83
N SER A 329 17.75 17.69 15.90
CA SER A 329 18.10 18.87 16.68
C SER A 329 17.82 18.68 18.16
N SER A 330 18.64 19.33 19.00
CA SER A 330 18.42 19.45 20.44
C SER A 330 17.58 20.67 20.82
N ASP A 331 17.35 21.61 19.89
CA ASP A 331 16.47 22.76 20.12
C ASP A 331 15.02 22.29 20.24
N PRO A 332 14.28 22.68 21.29
CA PRO A 332 12.91 22.24 21.48
C PRO A 332 11.93 22.74 20.40
N ARG A 333 12.29 23.76 19.61
CA ARG A 333 11.53 24.22 18.42
C ARG A 333 11.67 23.27 17.23
N GLY A 334 12.67 22.39 17.24
CA GLY A 334 12.97 21.43 16.17
C GLY A 334 14.22 21.80 15.37
N GLY A 335 14.64 20.89 14.50
CA GLY A 335 15.66 21.16 13.49
C GLY A 335 15.03 21.54 12.16
N ASN A 336 15.66 21.13 11.07
CA ASN A 336 15.07 21.29 9.76
C ASN A 336 13.68 20.58 9.75
N THR A 337 12.67 21.15 9.07
CA THR A 337 11.34 20.55 8.81
C THR A 337 11.04 20.30 7.32
N ALA A 338 10.05 19.46 6.99
CA ALA A 338 9.62 19.30 5.58
C ALA A 338 8.13 19.60 5.42
N LEU A 339 7.74 20.25 4.33
CA LEU A 339 6.35 20.50 3.97
C LEU A 339 5.94 19.58 2.83
N VAL A 340 4.98 18.69 3.08
CA VAL A 340 4.41 17.76 2.09
C VAL A 340 3.15 18.36 1.51
N ILE A 341 3.05 18.40 0.17
CA ILE A 341 2.05 19.17 -0.57
C ILE A 341 1.41 18.28 -1.63
N LEU A 342 0.09 18.12 -1.54
CA LEU A 342 -0.75 17.53 -2.58
C LEU A 342 -1.53 18.64 -3.30
N GLY A 343 -1.46 18.68 -4.63
CA GLY A 343 -2.06 19.72 -5.46
C GLY A 343 -1.12 20.90 -5.73
N GLY A 344 -1.66 21.99 -6.27
CA GLY A 344 -0.87 23.16 -6.68
C GLY A 344 -0.11 22.97 -8.00
N LEU A 345 -0.29 21.84 -8.68
CA LEU A 345 0.37 21.52 -9.94
C LEU A 345 -0.25 22.28 -11.11
N GLY A 346 0.58 22.62 -12.10
CA GLY A 346 0.11 23.22 -13.35
C GLY A 346 -0.51 22.17 -14.29
N PRO A 347 -1.26 22.59 -15.33
CA PRO A 347 -2.02 21.69 -16.20
C PRO A 347 -1.15 20.72 -17.03
N SER A 348 0.15 20.97 -17.17
CA SER A 348 1.10 20.10 -17.86
C SER A 348 1.96 19.23 -16.93
N SER A 349 1.77 19.34 -15.61
CA SER A 349 2.56 18.62 -14.62
C SER A 349 2.05 17.18 -14.46
N ALA A 350 2.97 16.25 -14.21
CA ALA A 350 2.61 14.89 -13.83
C ALA A 350 1.93 14.89 -12.45
N SER A 351 0.99 13.96 -12.23
CA SER A 351 0.36 13.75 -10.92
C SER A 351 1.37 13.20 -9.91
N GLY A 352 1.31 13.68 -8.67
CA GLY A 352 2.21 13.26 -7.60
C GLY A 352 2.11 14.14 -6.36
N VAL A 353 3.10 13.99 -5.48
CA VAL A 353 3.20 14.76 -4.23
C VAL A 353 4.54 15.50 -4.18
N SER A 354 4.49 16.81 -3.92
CA SER A 354 5.67 17.66 -3.78
C SER A 354 6.11 17.73 -2.31
N VAL A 355 7.41 17.69 -2.06
CA VAL A 355 7.98 17.81 -0.71
C VAL A 355 9.04 18.89 -0.69
N HIS A 356 8.80 19.96 0.06
CA HIS A 356 9.77 21.02 0.28
C HIS A 356 10.56 20.77 1.57
N TRP A 357 11.87 20.70 1.44
CA TRP A 357 12.81 20.68 2.56
C TRP A 357 13.00 22.12 3.06
N LEU A 358 12.62 22.41 4.30
CA LEU A 358 12.68 23.73 4.93
C LEU A 358 13.75 23.82 6.05
N PRO A 359 14.53 24.92 6.11
CA PRO A 359 15.51 25.15 7.17
C PRO A 359 14.91 25.20 8.59
N ALA A 360 15.76 24.99 9.60
CA ALA A 360 15.35 25.09 11.01
C ALA A 360 14.95 26.53 11.41
N PHE A 361 13.85 26.68 12.14
CA PHE A 361 13.45 27.96 12.72
C PHE A 361 14.19 28.25 14.03
N ASN A 362 15.33 28.95 13.92
CA ASN A 362 16.18 29.34 15.06
C ASN A 362 16.48 30.85 15.04
N PRO A 363 15.50 31.71 15.37
CA PRO A 363 15.73 33.16 15.42
C PRO A 363 16.78 33.52 16.48
N ALA A 364 17.60 34.52 16.15
CA ALA A 364 18.49 35.18 17.10
C ALA A 364 17.69 35.93 18.18
N GLU A 365 18.34 36.27 19.30
CA GLU A 365 17.71 37.04 20.38
C GLU A 365 17.31 38.44 19.86
N PRO A 366 16.02 38.76 19.89
CA PRO A 366 15.53 40.06 19.41
C PRO A 366 15.90 41.21 20.40
N PRO A 367 16.21 42.42 19.92
CA PRO A 367 16.57 43.57 20.76
C PRO A 367 15.41 44.01 21.65
N ALA A 368 15.71 44.40 22.90
CA ALA A 368 14.75 44.81 23.91
C ALA A 368 14.03 46.13 23.52
N THR A 369 12.92 46.02 22.80
CA THR A 369 12.00 47.13 22.51
C THR A 369 10.57 46.70 22.81
N ALA A 370 9.83 47.54 23.54
CA ALA A 370 8.46 47.26 23.96
C ALA A 370 7.49 47.51 22.80
N SER A 371 7.10 46.45 22.09
CA SER A 371 5.99 46.48 21.15
C SER A 371 5.19 45.18 21.24
N THR A 372 3.86 45.27 21.15
CA THR A 372 2.93 44.14 21.10
C THR A 372 2.85 43.45 19.72
N ALA A 373 3.60 43.95 18.73
CA ALA A 373 3.65 43.41 17.37
C ALA A 373 4.80 42.39 17.20
N LEU A 374 4.66 41.48 16.23
CA LEU A 374 5.70 40.52 15.87
C LEU A 374 7.00 41.26 15.46
N HIS A 375 8.09 40.99 16.17
CA HIS A 375 9.35 41.66 15.91
C HIS A 375 9.88 41.38 14.48
N PRO A 376 10.35 42.40 13.72
CA PRO A 376 10.81 42.21 12.34
C PRO A 376 11.89 41.13 12.17
N ALA A 377 12.84 41.01 13.10
CA ALA A 377 13.88 39.97 13.04
C ALA A 377 13.30 38.55 13.21
N ILE A 378 12.25 38.39 14.02
CA ILE A 378 11.55 37.10 14.17
C ILE A 378 10.79 36.79 12.89
N ARG A 379 10.08 37.79 12.31
CA ARG A 379 9.38 37.62 11.04
C ARG A 379 10.34 37.23 9.91
N SER A 380 11.51 37.86 9.84
CA SER A 380 12.57 37.49 8.90
C SER A 380 13.02 36.04 9.10
N ALA A 381 13.31 35.64 10.33
CA ALA A 381 13.70 34.25 10.62
C ALA A 381 12.60 33.23 10.29
N MET A 382 11.32 33.59 10.48
CA MET A 382 10.20 32.75 10.04
C MET A 382 10.19 32.63 8.51
N ARG A 383 10.38 33.73 7.79
CA ARG A 383 10.45 33.75 6.31
C ARG A 383 11.60 32.88 5.79
N ASP A 384 12.78 33.03 6.37
CA ASP A 384 13.96 32.24 6.01
C ASP A 384 13.73 30.73 6.26
N SER A 385 12.95 30.37 7.28
CA SER A 385 12.60 28.98 7.59
C SER A 385 11.49 28.37 6.72
N VAL A 386 10.86 29.13 5.83
CA VAL A 386 9.83 28.62 4.90
C VAL A 386 10.25 28.70 3.43
N GLU A 387 11.49 29.12 3.16
CA GLU A 387 12.09 29.05 1.84
C GLU A 387 12.69 27.64 1.62
N PRO A 388 12.24 26.88 0.61
CA PRO A 388 12.73 25.54 0.35
C PRO A 388 14.21 25.54 0.01
N SER A 389 15.00 24.76 0.76
CA SER A 389 16.39 24.48 0.41
C SER A 389 16.49 23.44 -0.71
N GLN A 390 15.55 22.49 -0.73
CA GLN A 390 15.46 21.40 -1.71
C GLN A 390 13.99 21.02 -1.93
N THR A 391 13.67 20.48 -3.10
CA THR A 391 12.33 20.00 -3.45
C THR A 391 12.43 18.60 -4.04
N TYR A 392 11.57 17.71 -3.57
CA TYR A 392 11.44 16.34 -4.07
C TYR A 392 10.03 16.12 -4.60
N PHE A 393 9.89 15.19 -5.54
CA PHE A 393 8.61 14.86 -6.14
C PHE A 393 8.38 13.35 -6.13
N TYR A 394 7.30 12.92 -5.50
CA TYR A 394 6.87 11.52 -5.49
C TYR A 394 5.90 11.30 -6.66
N TYR A 395 6.45 10.82 -7.77
CA TYR A 395 5.67 10.49 -8.96
C TYR A 395 4.99 9.13 -8.83
N VAL A 396 3.74 9.06 -9.29
CA VAL A 396 3.02 7.79 -9.52
C VAL A 396 2.16 7.89 -10.79
N GLU A 397 1.94 6.75 -11.43
CA GLU A 397 1.02 6.69 -12.56
C GLU A 397 -0.44 6.70 -12.08
N GLY A 398 -1.18 7.74 -12.46
CA GLY A 398 -2.57 7.97 -12.05
C GLY A 398 -2.73 9.18 -11.13
N VAL A 399 -3.98 9.65 -10.98
CA VAL A 399 -4.29 10.83 -10.15
C VAL A 399 -4.16 10.48 -8.67
N VAL A 400 -3.31 11.19 -7.93
CA VAL A 400 -3.19 11.04 -6.47
C VAL A 400 -4.39 11.71 -5.80
N GLN A 401 -5.08 10.95 -4.97
CA GLN A 401 -6.29 11.40 -4.27
C GLN A 401 -6.01 11.78 -2.81
N ASP A 402 -5.07 11.10 -2.15
CA ASP A 402 -4.66 11.40 -0.78
C ASP A 402 -3.27 10.83 -0.46
N PHE A 403 -2.64 11.33 0.60
CA PHE A 403 -1.43 10.74 1.19
C PHE A 403 -1.56 10.52 2.70
N LEU A 404 -0.87 9.51 3.23
CA LEU A 404 -0.72 9.26 4.67
C LEU A 404 0.77 9.14 5.01
N LEU A 405 1.23 9.95 5.96
CA LEU A 405 2.56 9.81 6.54
C LEU A 405 2.58 8.70 7.59
N VAL A 406 3.71 8.02 7.68
CA VAL A 406 3.92 6.89 8.60
C VAL A 406 5.04 7.28 9.57
N PRO A 407 4.70 7.84 10.75
CA PRO A 407 5.69 8.14 11.80
C PRO A 407 6.42 6.91 12.28
N ARG A 408 7.68 7.07 12.69
CA ARG A 408 8.46 5.98 13.25
C ARG A 408 7.84 5.35 14.50
N ASN A 409 7.44 6.18 15.45
CA ASN A 409 6.96 5.73 16.77
C ASN A 409 6.22 6.82 17.58
N ASN A 410 5.85 7.94 16.97
CA ASN A 410 5.31 9.08 17.69
C ASN A 410 4.10 9.70 16.97
N PRO A 411 2.91 9.75 17.60
CA PRO A 411 1.69 10.22 16.95
C PRO A 411 1.48 11.75 17.00
N HIS A 412 2.38 12.49 17.67
CA HIS A 412 2.26 13.95 17.80
C HIS A 412 2.45 14.67 16.45
N PHE A 413 2.13 15.97 16.43
CA PHE A 413 2.20 16.82 15.24
C PHE A 413 1.34 16.27 14.08
N ALA A 414 0.10 15.88 14.38
CA ALA A 414 -0.85 15.30 13.42
C ALA A 414 -0.29 14.06 12.68
N GLY A 415 0.55 13.26 13.34
CA GLY A 415 1.20 12.11 12.71
C GLY A 415 2.28 12.49 11.70
N ALA A 416 2.94 13.64 11.88
CA ALA A 416 4.04 14.11 11.04
C ALA A 416 5.38 14.19 11.80
N ARG A 417 5.50 13.55 12.97
CA ARG A 417 6.77 13.49 13.70
C ARG A 417 7.63 12.31 13.24
N ASP A 418 8.80 12.61 12.68
CA ASP A 418 9.78 11.65 12.16
C ASP A 418 9.17 10.55 11.28
N PRO A 419 8.44 10.92 10.20
CA PRO A 419 7.91 9.96 9.25
C PRO A 419 9.01 9.19 8.53
N ILE A 420 8.78 7.88 8.35
CA ILE A 420 9.70 6.93 7.70
C ILE A 420 9.16 6.37 6.38
N ALA A 421 7.87 6.60 6.12
CA ALA A 421 7.23 6.25 4.87
C ALA A 421 6.10 7.24 4.54
N ILE A 422 5.75 7.29 3.27
CA ILE A 422 4.56 7.95 2.75
C ILE A 422 3.75 6.94 1.93
N LEU A 423 2.45 6.86 2.23
CA LEU A 423 1.48 6.06 1.47
C LEU A 423 0.69 6.99 0.56
N LEU A 424 0.58 6.65 -0.72
CA LEU A 424 -0.17 7.43 -1.71
C LEU A 424 -1.39 6.62 -2.15
N THR A 425 -2.59 7.19 -1.97
CA THR A 425 -3.82 6.65 -2.56
C THR A 425 -4.03 7.28 -3.91
N ARG A 426 -4.10 6.48 -4.97
CA ARG A 426 -4.25 6.97 -6.35
C ARG A 426 -5.32 6.21 -7.13
N GLU A 427 -5.81 6.83 -8.18
CA GLU A 427 -6.66 6.17 -9.16
C GLU A 427 -5.89 5.14 -9.98
N SER A 428 -6.58 4.06 -10.31
CA SER A 428 -6.10 2.96 -11.15
C SER A 428 -7.20 2.54 -12.11
N VAL A 429 -6.94 1.49 -12.91
CA VAL A 429 -7.81 1.04 -14.00
C VAL A 429 -9.25 0.84 -13.55
N GLY A 430 -10.21 1.28 -14.36
CA GLY A 430 -11.64 1.11 -14.10
C GLY A 430 -12.13 1.81 -12.83
N ASN A 431 -11.65 3.03 -12.57
CA ASN A 431 -11.98 3.90 -11.43
C ASN A 431 -11.72 3.25 -10.06
N THR A 432 -10.80 2.28 -10.02
CA THR A 432 -10.33 1.70 -8.77
C THR A 432 -9.39 2.67 -8.06
N ARG A 433 -9.23 2.49 -6.75
CA ARG A 433 -8.31 3.27 -5.91
C ARG A 433 -7.41 2.33 -5.14
N VAL A 434 -6.11 2.48 -5.35
CA VAL A 434 -5.06 1.60 -4.83
C VAL A 434 -4.04 2.41 -4.04
N VAL A 435 -3.17 1.70 -3.30
CA VAL A 435 -2.18 2.33 -2.43
C VAL A 435 -0.78 1.92 -2.86
N ASP A 436 0.09 2.91 -3.03
CA ASP A 436 1.53 2.73 -3.15
C ASP A 436 2.24 3.26 -1.91
N ALA A 437 3.43 2.74 -1.62
CA ALA A 437 4.22 3.11 -0.46
C ALA A 437 5.64 3.47 -0.89
N PHE A 438 6.19 4.51 -0.29
CA PHE A 438 7.55 4.97 -0.55
C PHE A 438 8.26 5.29 0.75
N GLN A 439 9.59 5.15 0.73
CA GLN A 439 10.45 5.61 1.81
C GLN A 439 10.29 7.12 1.98
N PHE A 440 10.32 7.56 3.24
CA PHE A 440 10.30 8.96 3.62
C PHE A 440 11.28 9.17 4.79
N PRO A 441 11.93 10.33 4.92
CA PRO A 441 12.09 11.35 3.88
C PRO A 441 12.86 10.78 2.67
N PRO A 442 12.86 11.49 1.52
CA PRO A 442 13.81 11.20 0.44
C PRO A 442 15.24 11.15 0.99
N VAL A 443 16.06 10.22 0.51
CA VAL A 443 17.39 9.99 1.08
C VAL A 443 18.24 11.24 0.88
N LEU A 444 18.54 11.96 1.97
CA LEU A 444 19.58 12.97 2.01
C LEU A 444 20.93 12.27 2.22
N GLN A 445 21.59 11.79 1.17
CA GLN A 445 23.01 11.46 1.33
C GLN A 445 23.79 12.78 1.37
N ARG A 446 24.18 13.20 2.59
CA ARG A 446 25.39 14.01 2.72
C ARG A 446 26.56 13.12 2.29
N PRO A 447 27.54 13.63 1.53
CA PRO A 447 28.81 12.95 1.42
C PRO A 447 29.31 12.74 2.85
N GLU A 448 29.44 11.49 3.29
CA GLU A 448 30.20 11.20 4.49
C GLU A 448 31.61 11.73 4.20
N GLU A 449 32.08 12.71 4.98
CA GLU A 449 33.51 12.98 5.09
C GLU A 449 34.10 11.72 5.72
N ASP A 450 34.38 10.72 4.90
CA ASP A 450 35.27 9.63 5.28
C ASP A 450 36.59 10.28 5.64
N THR A 451 36.83 10.42 6.94
CA THR A 451 38.17 10.50 7.48
C THR A 451 38.90 9.25 7.02
N PHE A 452 39.57 9.34 5.88
CA PHE A 452 40.55 8.37 5.41
C PHE A 452 41.68 8.28 6.46
N GLU A 453 41.48 7.46 7.49
CA GLU A 453 42.59 6.87 8.21
C GLU A 453 43.20 5.81 7.29
N SER A 454 44.20 6.23 6.52
CA SER A 454 45.06 5.36 5.72
C SER A 454 45.72 4.31 6.63
N LYS A 455 45.19 3.09 6.62
CA LYS A 455 45.96 1.91 7.05
C LYS A 455 46.81 1.46 5.87
N ASP A 456 48.08 1.86 5.91
CA ASP A 456 49.14 1.26 5.09
C ASP A 456 49.13 -0.25 5.29
N LYS A 457 48.79 -0.98 4.22
CA LYS A 457 49.20 -2.37 4.05
C LYS A 457 49.81 -2.52 2.67
N ASP A 458 51.12 -2.73 2.70
CA ASP A 458 51.94 -3.12 1.57
C ASP A 458 51.42 -4.38 0.86
N GLY A 459 51.44 -4.35 -0.47
CA GLY A 459 51.66 -5.54 -1.30
C GLY A 459 50.58 -5.87 -2.33
N GLU A 460 50.98 -5.72 -3.61
CA GLU A 460 50.50 -6.42 -4.83
C GLU A 460 49.58 -5.67 -5.83
N ASN A 461 50.13 -5.54 -7.06
CA ASN A 461 49.53 -5.24 -8.38
C ASN A 461 48.74 -3.93 -8.63
N PRO A 462 49.33 -2.95 -9.37
CA PRO A 462 48.68 -1.64 -9.62
C PRO A 462 47.67 -1.59 -10.80
N ASP A 463 47.45 -2.68 -11.55
CA ASP A 463 46.68 -2.60 -12.82
C ASP A 463 45.25 -3.18 -12.79
N ASN A 464 44.80 -3.78 -11.66
CA ASN A 464 43.44 -4.34 -11.56
C ASN A 464 42.50 -3.65 -10.56
N ASP A 465 43.02 -2.81 -9.64
CA ASP A 465 42.19 -2.10 -8.65
C ASP A 465 41.56 -0.82 -9.20
N THR A 466 42.18 -0.16 -10.17
CA THR A 466 41.71 1.14 -10.68
C THR A 466 40.36 1.06 -11.37
N LEU A 467 40.01 -0.07 -11.99
CA LEU A 467 38.75 -0.24 -12.73
C LEU A 467 37.61 -0.65 -11.80
N ALA A 468 37.91 -1.42 -10.74
CA ALA A 468 36.97 -1.75 -9.67
C ALA A 468 36.71 -0.52 -8.79
N ASP A 469 37.74 0.27 -8.48
CA ASP A 469 37.62 1.54 -7.78
C ASP A 469 36.92 2.59 -8.62
N LEU A 470 37.15 2.66 -9.93
CA LEU A 470 36.41 3.56 -10.81
C LEU A 470 34.95 3.13 -10.93
N ALA A 471 34.65 1.83 -11.00
CA ALA A 471 33.29 1.31 -11.04
C ALA A 471 32.54 1.54 -9.71
N SER A 472 33.21 1.35 -8.57
CA SER A 472 32.65 1.66 -7.25
C SER A 472 32.45 3.16 -7.05
N THR A 473 33.38 3.98 -7.54
CA THR A 473 33.28 5.45 -7.53
C THR A 473 32.17 5.93 -8.47
N LEU A 474 32.01 5.34 -9.67
CA LEU A 474 30.92 5.65 -10.59
C LEU A 474 29.55 5.15 -10.07
N GLN A 475 29.51 4.04 -9.33
CA GLN A 475 28.33 3.60 -8.58
C GLN A 475 28.01 4.51 -7.40
N ALA A 476 29.03 5.02 -6.69
CA ALA A 476 28.85 6.04 -5.66
C ALA A 476 28.45 7.41 -6.23
N MET A 477 28.82 7.70 -7.49
CA MET A 477 28.43 8.91 -8.22
C MET A 477 27.08 8.79 -8.93
N THR A 478 26.51 7.58 -9.07
CA THR A 478 25.12 7.41 -9.54
C THR A 478 24.17 7.60 -8.37
N VAL A 479 24.07 8.86 -7.95
CA VAL A 479 23.10 9.30 -6.95
C VAL A 479 21.71 9.13 -7.55
N ASN A 480 20.98 8.11 -7.11
CA ASN A 480 19.56 7.98 -7.41
C ASN A 480 18.79 8.64 -6.26
N ASP A 481 18.51 9.93 -6.39
CA ASP A 481 17.74 10.74 -5.41
C ASP A 481 16.23 10.40 -5.40
N ASP A 482 15.80 9.46 -6.25
CA ASP A 482 14.41 9.07 -6.39
C ASP A 482 13.90 8.31 -5.15
N PRO A 483 12.68 8.62 -4.66
CA PRO A 483 12.11 7.92 -3.52
C PRO A 483 11.95 6.41 -3.76
N GLN A 484 12.52 5.58 -2.88
CA GLN A 484 12.44 4.13 -3.00
C GLN A 484 11.03 3.61 -2.66
N GLN A 485 10.47 2.76 -3.53
CA GLN A 485 9.18 2.10 -3.27
C GLN A 485 9.33 1.06 -2.13
N LEU A 486 8.37 1.02 -1.22
CA LEU A 486 8.29 0.05 -0.14
C LEU A 486 7.35 -1.10 -0.52
N HIS A 487 7.69 -2.30 -0.06
CA HIS A 487 6.83 -3.46 -0.19
C HIS A 487 5.64 -3.38 0.77
N LEU A 488 4.45 -3.55 0.21
CA LEU A 488 3.19 -3.60 0.94
C LEU A 488 2.71 -5.04 1.16
N PRO A 489 1.85 -5.28 2.16
CA PRO A 489 1.14 -6.55 2.31
C PRO A 489 0.37 -6.95 1.05
N SER A 490 0.17 -8.26 0.85
CA SER A 490 -0.42 -8.84 -0.36
C SER A 490 -1.80 -8.29 -0.73
N CYS A 491 -2.63 -7.90 0.24
CA CYS A 491 -3.93 -7.30 0.00
C CYS A 491 -3.83 -5.91 -0.69
N LEU A 492 -2.72 -5.19 -0.48
CA LEU A 492 -2.45 -3.89 -1.09
C LEU A 492 -1.55 -4.00 -2.33
N SER A 493 -0.48 -4.80 -2.28
CA SER A 493 0.49 -4.88 -3.37
C SER A 493 -0.07 -5.54 -4.64
N ASN A 494 -0.90 -6.58 -4.50
CA ASN A 494 -1.58 -7.21 -5.64
C ASN A 494 -2.63 -6.27 -6.26
N ALA A 495 -3.24 -5.41 -5.43
CA ALA A 495 -4.16 -4.38 -5.89
C ALA A 495 -3.42 -3.30 -6.69
N SER A 496 -2.34 -2.72 -6.13
CA SER A 496 -1.58 -1.65 -6.77
C SER A 496 -0.86 -2.07 -8.05
N SER A 497 -0.37 -3.32 -8.09
CA SER A 497 0.27 -3.90 -9.28
C SER A 497 -0.75 -4.30 -10.37
N GLY A 498 -2.03 -4.41 -10.02
CA GLY A 498 -3.10 -4.82 -10.95
C GLY A 498 -3.06 -6.30 -11.30
N MET A 499 -3.20 -7.19 -10.30
CA MET A 499 -3.19 -8.64 -10.52
C MET A 499 -4.31 -9.07 -11.48
N HIS A 500 -3.99 -9.70 -12.61
CA HIS A 500 -5.00 -10.14 -13.59
C HIS A 500 -5.08 -11.65 -13.77
N SER A 501 -4.07 -12.40 -13.33
CA SER A 501 -4.03 -13.86 -13.41
C SER A 501 -3.12 -14.47 -12.34
N GLY A 502 -3.32 -15.75 -12.04
CA GLY A 502 -2.39 -16.54 -11.22
C GLY A 502 -2.61 -18.04 -11.34
N ARG A 503 -1.61 -18.81 -10.90
CA ARG A 503 -1.63 -20.27 -10.87
C ARG A 503 -0.95 -20.84 -9.61
N LEU A 504 -1.57 -21.87 -9.06
CA LEU A 504 -1.12 -22.64 -7.90
C LEU A 504 -0.25 -23.81 -8.38
N TYR A 505 0.92 -23.96 -7.76
CA TYR A 505 1.85 -25.05 -8.02
C TYR A 505 2.23 -25.73 -6.70
N THR A 506 2.36 -27.05 -6.76
CA THR A 506 2.94 -27.85 -5.68
C THR A 506 4.42 -28.05 -5.93
N LEU A 507 5.25 -27.83 -4.91
CA LEU A 507 6.68 -28.09 -4.97
C LEU A 507 7.04 -29.31 -4.13
N ASP A 508 7.96 -30.13 -4.63
CA ASP A 508 8.58 -31.14 -3.79
C ASP A 508 9.52 -30.49 -2.75
N ARG A 509 10.03 -31.29 -1.82
CA ARG A 509 10.85 -30.78 -0.73
C ARG A 509 12.15 -30.12 -1.21
N GLU A 510 12.82 -30.67 -2.23
CA GLU A 510 14.10 -30.14 -2.71
C GLU A 510 13.91 -28.86 -3.53
N ALA A 511 12.91 -28.86 -4.41
CA ALA A 511 12.47 -27.71 -5.18
C ALA A 511 12.04 -26.57 -4.26
N TYR A 512 11.20 -26.84 -3.27
CA TYR A 512 10.76 -25.84 -2.29
C TYR A 512 11.94 -25.24 -1.52
N GLN A 513 12.87 -26.07 -1.03
CA GLN A 513 14.06 -25.59 -0.33
C GLN A 513 14.93 -24.67 -1.20
N LYS A 514 15.09 -24.97 -2.49
CA LYS A 514 15.80 -24.10 -3.44
C LYS A 514 15.02 -22.82 -3.78
N PHE A 515 13.70 -22.92 -3.79
CA PHE A 515 12.80 -21.80 -4.07
C PHE A 515 12.86 -20.76 -2.95
N ILE A 516 12.82 -21.19 -1.69
CA ILE A 516 12.89 -20.31 -0.52
C ILE A 516 14.33 -19.99 -0.06
N SER A 517 15.36 -20.68 -0.60
CA SER A 517 16.75 -20.39 -0.24
C SER A 517 17.14 -18.97 -0.67
N GLY A 518 18.09 -18.36 0.04
CA GLY A 518 18.51 -16.99 -0.25
C GLY A 518 17.48 -15.91 0.11
N TYR A 519 16.40 -16.27 0.81
CA TYR A 519 15.58 -15.29 1.53
C TYR A 519 16.40 -14.70 2.69
N SER A 520 17.15 -13.64 2.42
CA SER A 520 17.53 -12.67 3.45
C SER A 520 16.28 -11.84 3.70
N GLY A 521 15.80 -11.76 4.95
CA GLY A 521 14.52 -11.15 5.31
C GLY A 521 14.22 -9.83 4.58
N GLU A 522 12.94 -9.56 4.36
CA GLU A 522 12.48 -8.45 3.54
C GLU A 522 13.14 -7.11 3.92
N THR A 523 13.93 -6.57 3.00
CA THR A 523 14.38 -5.18 3.05
C THR A 523 13.27 -4.28 2.49
N ASN A 524 13.15 -3.03 2.96
CA ASN A 524 12.19 -2.03 2.47
C ASN A 524 10.69 -2.38 2.63
N ILE A 525 10.25 -2.81 3.83
CA ILE A 525 8.81 -2.96 4.16
C ILE A 525 8.32 -1.85 5.07
N LEU A 526 7.07 -1.46 4.87
CA LEU A 526 6.27 -0.76 5.86
C LEU A 526 6.28 -1.48 7.25
N PRO A 527 6.73 -0.83 8.33
CA PRO A 527 6.90 -1.48 9.63
C PRO A 527 5.56 -1.70 10.35
N LEU A 528 4.94 -2.85 10.07
CA LEU A 528 3.69 -3.29 10.67
C LEU A 528 3.98 -4.25 11.85
N ASN A 529 3.99 -3.68 13.06
CA ASN A 529 4.46 -4.35 14.27
C ASN A 529 3.35 -4.66 15.30
N ALA A 530 2.09 -4.36 14.96
CA ALA A 530 0.98 -4.45 15.89
C ALA A 530 0.45 -5.88 16.05
N GLY A 531 0.21 -6.25 17.31
CA GLY A 531 -0.46 -7.46 17.76
C GLY A 531 0.28 -8.77 17.53
N PHE A 532 -0.35 -9.84 17.96
CA PHE A 532 0.06 -11.22 17.70
C PHE A 532 -1.14 -12.05 17.28
N ALA A 533 -0.90 -13.09 16.48
CA ALA A 533 -1.93 -13.97 15.93
C ALA A 533 -1.60 -15.44 16.20
N TRP A 534 -2.62 -16.25 16.49
CA TRP A 534 -2.49 -17.69 16.70
C TRP A 534 -3.59 -18.48 15.99
N CYS A 535 -3.22 -19.64 15.45
CA CYS A 535 -4.10 -20.62 14.82
C CYS A 535 -4.17 -21.90 15.68
N ASP A 536 -4.52 -21.77 16.97
CA ASP A 536 -4.55 -22.87 17.95
C ASP A 536 -5.61 -23.94 17.59
N GLN A 537 -5.31 -24.86 16.66
CA GLN A 537 -6.13 -26.05 16.40
C GLN A 537 -5.38 -27.33 16.77
N LYS A 538 -6.03 -28.18 17.58
CA LYS A 538 -5.51 -29.52 17.95
C LYS A 538 -5.31 -30.44 16.74
N GLU A 539 -6.02 -30.22 15.64
CA GLU A 539 -5.95 -31.03 14.41
C GLU A 539 -4.93 -30.51 13.37
N SER A 540 -4.30 -29.34 13.62
CA SER A 540 -3.33 -28.72 12.70
C SER A 540 -2.03 -29.53 12.52
N GLY A 541 -1.75 -30.48 13.41
CA GLY A 541 -0.52 -31.27 13.39
C GLY A 541 -0.29 -32.06 12.10
N MET A 542 -1.34 -32.36 11.33
CA MET A 542 -1.22 -33.04 10.02
C MET A 542 -0.98 -32.08 8.85
N SER A 543 -1.26 -30.78 9.02
CA SER A 543 -1.02 -29.77 7.98
C SER A 543 0.47 -29.62 7.64
N LYS A 544 1.38 -30.00 8.56
CA LYS A 544 2.83 -30.04 8.28
C LYS A 544 3.23 -31.05 7.21
N TYR A 545 2.41 -32.08 6.97
CA TYR A 545 2.66 -33.13 5.97
C TYR A 545 2.03 -32.83 4.61
N GLN A 546 1.29 -31.73 4.48
CA GLN A 546 0.79 -31.29 3.18
C GLN A 546 1.94 -30.81 2.29
N PRO A 547 1.80 -30.91 0.96
CA PRO A 547 2.84 -30.39 0.07
C PRO A 547 3.01 -28.88 0.23
N ALA A 548 4.23 -28.41 -0.01
CA ALA A 548 4.51 -27.00 -0.13
C ALA A 548 3.87 -26.46 -1.41
N ARG A 549 3.31 -25.25 -1.33
CA ARG A 549 2.58 -24.64 -2.45
C ARG A 549 3.00 -23.21 -2.67
N VAL A 550 3.13 -22.88 -3.94
CA VAL A 550 3.46 -21.53 -4.39
C VAL A 550 2.37 -21.04 -5.34
N LEU A 551 2.02 -19.78 -5.20
CA LEU A 551 1.11 -19.07 -6.08
C LEU A 551 1.96 -18.10 -6.91
N ILE A 552 1.91 -18.25 -8.23
CA ILE A 552 2.60 -17.36 -9.17
C ILE A 552 1.54 -16.50 -9.85
N THR A 553 1.74 -15.19 -9.82
CA THR A 553 0.75 -14.18 -10.25
C THR A 553 1.33 -13.25 -11.30
N SER A 554 0.50 -12.81 -12.23
CA SER A 554 0.85 -11.84 -13.27
C SER A 554 0.05 -10.56 -13.08
N HIS A 555 0.67 -9.43 -13.40
CA HIS A 555 0.20 -8.10 -13.06
C HIS A 555 0.20 -7.16 -14.28
N LEU A 556 -0.61 -6.10 -14.24
CA LEU A 556 -0.70 -5.09 -15.30
C LEU A 556 0.57 -4.24 -15.42
N ASN A 557 1.32 -4.05 -14.33
CA ASN A 557 2.64 -3.40 -14.36
C ASN A 557 3.76 -4.29 -14.92
N ARG A 558 3.41 -5.29 -15.74
CA ARG A 558 4.33 -6.24 -16.40
C ARG A 558 5.25 -7.00 -15.44
N SER A 559 4.85 -7.15 -14.17
CA SER A 559 5.58 -7.97 -13.20
C SER A 559 4.96 -9.36 -13.02
N VAL A 560 5.82 -10.34 -12.68
CA VAL A 560 5.44 -11.65 -12.16
C VAL A 560 5.87 -11.75 -10.71
N GLN A 561 4.94 -12.10 -9.82
CA GLN A 561 5.16 -12.15 -8.38
C GLN A 561 4.85 -13.54 -7.82
N MET A 562 5.69 -13.98 -6.89
CA MET A 562 5.68 -15.33 -6.30
C MET A 562 5.30 -15.25 -4.82
N TRP A 563 4.39 -16.12 -4.41
CA TRP A 563 3.86 -16.16 -3.06
C TRP A 563 3.92 -17.57 -2.50
N ASP A 564 4.41 -17.74 -1.27
CA ASP A 564 4.28 -18.99 -0.55
C ASP A 564 2.90 -19.05 0.12
N VAL A 565 2.11 -20.05 -0.27
CA VAL A 565 0.76 -20.34 0.23
C VAL A 565 0.73 -21.70 0.93
N SER A 566 1.88 -22.15 1.41
CA SER A 566 2.03 -23.41 2.13
C SER A 566 1.29 -23.36 3.47
N PRO A 567 0.50 -24.39 3.82
CA PRO A 567 -0.22 -24.45 5.08
C PRO A 567 0.70 -24.44 6.31
N GLN A 568 1.98 -24.80 6.14
CA GLN A 568 3.03 -24.73 7.15
C GLN A 568 3.21 -23.32 7.72
N LEU A 569 2.96 -22.27 6.94
CA LEU A 569 3.07 -20.88 7.38
C LEU A 569 2.01 -20.51 8.44
N LEU A 570 0.90 -21.24 8.47
CA LEU A 570 -0.21 -21.01 9.41
C LEU A 570 -0.05 -21.79 10.72
N LEU A 571 0.95 -22.67 10.82
CA LEU A 571 1.20 -23.46 12.02
C LEU A 571 1.73 -22.55 13.13
N SER A 572 0.87 -22.25 14.09
CA SER A 572 1.20 -21.50 15.29
C SER A 572 0.46 -22.10 16.47
N ALA A 573 1.10 -22.10 17.62
CA ALA A 573 0.52 -22.56 18.86
C ALA A 573 1.06 -21.71 20.01
N ARG A 574 0.21 -21.28 20.94
CA ARG A 574 0.66 -20.46 22.08
C ARG A 574 1.78 -21.17 22.86
N PRO A 575 2.85 -20.44 23.25
CA PRO A 575 3.01 -18.99 23.19
C PRO A 575 3.58 -18.45 21.86
N THR A 576 3.90 -19.31 20.88
CA THR A 576 4.54 -18.92 19.62
C THR A 576 3.52 -18.42 18.59
N PRO A 577 3.51 -17.13 18.25
CA PRO A 577 2.58 -16.58 17.27
C PRO A 577 2.95 -16.97 15.84
N VAL A 578 2.05 -16.73 14.89
CA VAL A 578 2.32 -16.81 13.45
C VAL A 578 3.54 -15.96 13.11
N GLN A 579 4.49 -16.54 12.37
CA GLN A 579 5.78 -15.90 12.04
C GLN A 579 5.80 -15.30 10.62
N TYR A 580 4.95 -15.81 9.72
CA TYR A 580 4.94 -15.43 8.31
C TYR A 580 3.56 -14.89 7.90
N ARG A 581 3.55 -13.92 6.98
CA ARG A 581 2.30 -13.47 6.34
C ARG A 581 1.72 -14.61 5.52
N PHE A 582 0.42 -14.57 5.24
CA PHE A 582 -0.23 -15.56 4.40
C PHE A 582 -1.17 -14.88 3.41
N PRO A 583 -0.89 -14.91 2.10
CA PRO A 583 0.30 -15.47 1.45
C PRO A 583 1.60 -14.76 1.90
N HIS A 584 2.70 -15.51 1.96
CA HIS A 584 4.02 -14.92 2.25
C HIS A 584 4.67 -14.47 0.94
N PRO A 585 4.96 -13.17 0.75
CA PRO A 585 5.65 -12.68 -0.43
C PRO A 585 7.08 -13.20 -0.52
N LEU A 586 7.57 -13.39 -1.74
CA LEU A 586 8.97 -13.73 -2.03
C LEU A 586 9.57 -12.68 -2.98
N PRO A 587 9.86 -11.45 -2.51
CA PRO A 587 10.21 -10.31 -3.36
C PRO A 587 11.48 -10.55 -4.19
N GLN A 588 12.44 -11.31 -3.67
CA GLN A 588 13.66 -11.70 -4.39
C GLN A 588 13.42 -12.61 -5.59
N LEU A 589 12.20 -13.17 -5.72
CA LEU A 589 11.80 -13.99 -6.86
C LEU A 589 10.96 -13.19 -7.87
N ARG A 590 10.68 -11.90 -7.62
CA ARG A 590 9.94 -11.06 -8.56
C ARG A 590 10.70 -10.96 -9.89
N ILE A 591 9.96 -11.15 -10.98
CA ILE A 591 10.44 -10.91 -12.34
C ILE A 591 9.82 -9.59 -12.80
N ASP A 592 10.66 -8.65 -13.19
CA ASP A 592 10.26 -7.39 -13.80
C ASP A 592 10.60 -7.41 -15.28
N LEU A 593 9.60 -7.26 -16.13
CA LEU A 593 9.78 -7.32 -17.57
C LEU A 593 10.14 -5.96 -18.17
N GLU A 594 9.94 -4.86 -17.46
CA GLU A 594 10.18 -3.51 -17.99
C GLU A 594 11.63 -3.32 -18.49
N PRO A 595 12.67 -3.74 -17.75
CA PRO A 595 14.05 -3.60 -18.22
C PRO A 595 14.34 -4.44 -19.48
N ILE A 596 13.63 -5.55 -19.66
CA ILE A 596 13.80 -6.43 -20.82
C ILE A 596 13.10 -5.84 -22.04
N LEU A 597 11.88 -5.34 -21.85
CA LEU A 597 11.04 -4.81 -22.92
C LEU A 597 11.51 -3.44 -23.41
N THR A 598 12.28 -2.70 -22.60
CA THR A 598 12.88 -1.42 -22.97
C THR A 598 14.29 -1.55 -23.58
N ASP A 599 14.88 -2.75 -23.57
CA ASP A 599 16.19 -2.99 -24.19
C ASP A 599 16.16 -2.77 -25.70
N ALA A 600 17.20 -2.13 -26.23
CA ALA A 600 17.25 -1.72 -27.63
C ALA A 600 17.33 -2.88 -28.63
N ILE A 601 17.89 -4.04 -28.23
CA ILE A 601 17.95 -5.24 -29.08
C ILE A 601 16.58 -5.92 -29.08
N VAL A 602 15.98 -6.06 -27.90
CA VAL A 602 14.65 -6.65 -27.73
C VAL A 602 13.60 -5.83 -28.48
N MET A 603 13.54 -4.51 -28.28
CA MET A 603 12.55 -3.63 -28.91
C MET A 603 12.53 -3.72 -30.44
N LYS A 604 13.67 -3.93 -31.09
CA LYS A 604 13.75 -4.09 -32.56
C LYS A 604 13.09 -5.37 -33.06
N ARG A 605 12.87 -6.34 -32.18
CA ARG A 605 12.39 -7.69 -32.49
C ARG A 605 11.02 -7.99 -31.89
N LEU A 606 10.46 -7.07 -31.11
CA LEU A 606 9.09 -7.13 -30.66
C LEU A 606 8.14 -6.75 -31.79
N SER A 607 7.01 -7.45 -31.88
CA SER A 607 5.96 -7.15 -32.85
C SER A 607 5.24 -5.83 -32.54
N LYS A 608 5.15 -5.45 -31.24
CA LYS A 608 4.62 -4.16 -30.76
C LYS A 608 5.33 -3.76 -29.46
N SER A 609 5.41 -2.45 -29.20
CA SER A 609 6.04 -1.90 -27.99
C SER A 609 5.22 -2.07 -26.71
N ASP A 610 3.90 -2.13 -26.80
CA ASP A 610 3.02 -2.31 -25.65
C ASP A 610 2.54 -3.76 -25.56
N SER A 611 3.30 -4.58 -24.84
CA SER A 611 3.05 -6.00 -24.64
C SER A 611 2.83 -6.30 -23.16
N ASN A 612 1.83 -7.13 -22.87
CA ASN A 612 1.47 -7.53 -21.51
C ASN A 612 1.62 -9.05 -21.36
N VAL A 613 1.69 -9.53 -20.12
CA VAL A 613 1.71 -10.98 -19.85
C VAL A 613 0.35 -11.58 -20.17
N GLN A 614 0.29 -12.44 -21.18
CA GLN A 614 -0.89 -13.22 -21.54
C GLN A 614 -1.07 -14.40 -20.57
N SER A 615 -0.01 -15.17 -20.36
CA SER A 615 -0.01 -16.38 -19.54
C SER A 615 1.40 -16.75 -19.11
N LEU A 616 1.50 -17.66 -18.13
CA LEU A 616 2.74 -18.14 -17.58
C LEU A 616 2.71 -19.66 -17.44
N GLU A 617 3.81 -20.30 -17.84
CA GLU A 617 4.12 -21.69 -17.56
C GLU A 617 5.32 -21.77 -16.61
N PHE A 618 5.26 -22.66 -15.62
CA PHE A 618 6.29 -22.80 -14.59
C PHE A 618 6.68 -24.27 -14.47
N ALA A 619 7.97 -24.55 -14.39
CA ALA A 619 8.51 -25.89 -14.16
C ALA A 619 8.83 -26.10 -12.68
N PRO A 620 8.07 -26.91 -11.93
CA PRO A 620 8.36 -27.16 -10.52
C PRO A 620 9.75 -27.79 -10.27
N ASP A 621 10.28 -28.56 -11.21
CA ASP A 621 11.55 -29.29 -11.04
C ASP A 621 12.78 -28.42 -11.30
N SER A 622 12.75 -27.56 -12.31
CA SER A 622 13.85 -26.66 -12.66
C SER A 622 13.68 -25.25 -12.09
N LEU A 623 12.46 -24.89 -11.68
CA LEU A 623 12.05 -23.57 -11.20
C LEU A 623 12.13 -22.48 -12.27
N ASP A 624 12.16 -22.86 -13.55
CA ASP A 624 12.14 -21.92 -14.68
C ASP A 624 10.72 -21.40 -14.94
N CYS A 625 10.65 -20.14 -15.36
CA CYS A 625 9.42 -19.45 -15.74
C CYS A 625 9.43 -19.17 -17.25
N VAL A 626 8.35 -19.54 -17.93
CA VAL A 626 8.11 -19.23 -19.34
C VAL A 626 6.95 -18.24 -19.41
N ILE A 627 7.26 -17.03 -19.85
CA ILE A 627 6.35 -15.88 -19.84
C ILE A 627 5.91 -15.63 -21.28
N ILE A 628 4.61 -15.71 -21.52
CA ILE A 628 4.02 -15.55 -22.85
C ILE A 628 3.39 -14.16 -22.92
N LEU A 629 3.82 -13.36 -23.90
CA LEU A 629 3.31 -12.02 -24.13
C LEU A 629 2.07 -12.04 -25.03
N THR A 630 1.19 -11.04 -24.87
CA THR A 630 -0.03 -10.87 -25.68
C THR A 630 0.24 -10.69 -27.18
N THR A 631 1.47 -10.30 -27.52
CA THR A 631 1.94 -10.05 -28.88
C THR A 631 2.50 -11.29 -29.57
N GLY A 632 2.69 -12.40 -28.84
CA GLY A 632 3.14 -13.69 -29.38
C GLY A 632 4.54 -14.10 -28.95
N GLU A 633 5.33 -13.19 -28.39
CA GLU A 633 6.69 -13.50 -27.95
C GLU A 633 6.71 -14.27 -26.63
N ILE A 634 7.77 -15.06 -26.45
CA ILE A 634 7.96 -15.90 -25.25
C ILE A 634 9.31 -15.61 -24.64
N LEU A 635 9.32 -15.29 -23.34
CA LEU A 635 10.52 -15.09 -22.54
C LEU A 635 10.74 -16.27 -21.61
N VAL A 636 12.01 -16.67 -21.47
CA VAL A 636 12.45 -17.70 -20.51
C VAL A 636 13.30 -17.05 -19.44
N GLU A 637 12.88 -17.24 -18.20
CA GLU A 637 13.51 -16.74 -16.98
C GLU A 637 13.93 -17.92 -16.11
N SER A 638 15.20 -17.95 -15.72
CA SER A 638 15.75 -19.04 -14.91
C SER A 638 16.15 -18.58 -13.52
N LEU A 639 16.05 -19.49 -12.54
CA LEU A 639 16.47 -19.21 -11.17
C LEU A 639 17.99 -19.35 -11.03
N LYS A 640 18.67 -18.34 -10.49
CA LYS A 640 20.12 -18.37 -10.20
C LYS A 640 20.49 -19.55 -9.29
N SER A 641 21.52 -20.29 -9.68
CA SER A 641 22.14 -21.34 -8.86
C SER A 641 22.83 -20.74 -7.62
N SER A 642 22.77 -21.44 -6.49
CA SER A 642 23.37 -21.01 -5.21
C SER A 642 24.91 -20.93 -5.22
N THR A 643 25.57 -21.45 -6.27
CA THR A 643 27.04 -21.54 -6.35
C THR A 643 27.71 -20.29 -6.90
N GLY A 644 26.97 -19.27 -7.37
CA GLY A 644 27.52 -17.98 -7.82
C GLY A 644 28.37 -18.02 -9.10
N GLU A 645 28.95 -19.17 -9.45
CA GLU A 645 29.68 -19.40 -10.70
C GLU A 645 28.69 -19.79 -11.80
N GLN A 646 28.29 -18.82 -12.61
CA GLN A 646 27.83 -19.07 -13.96
C GLN A 646 28.75 -18.31 -14.91
N HIS A 647 29.65 -19.04 -15.56
CA HIS A 647 30.38 -18.54 -16.72
C HIS A 647 29.36 -18.29 -17.84
N LEU A 648 29.01 -17.02 -18.03
CA LEU A 648 28.25 -16.53 -19.18
C LEU A 648 29.16 -16.64 -20.41
N ASN A 649 29.25 -17.84 -20.98
CA ASN A 649 29.79 -17.96 -22.33
C ASN A 649 28.76 -17.35 -23.27
N TYR A 650 29.15 -16.34 -24.04
CA TYR A 650 28.32 -15.83 -25.14
C TYR A 650 27.94 -17.01 -26.03
N LEU A 651 26.65 -17.40 -25.98
CA LEU A 651 26.11 -18.43 -26.86
C LEU A 651 25.76 -17.75 -28.18
N GLU A 652 26.44 -18.16 -29.24
CA GLU A 652 26.09 -17.76 -30.60
C GLU A 652 24.76 -18.43 -30.97
N VAL A 653 23.73 -17.62 -31.21
CA VAL A 653 22.38 -18.10 -31.55
C VAL A 653 22.27 -18.14 -33.07
N GLU A 654 22.17 -19.34 -33.65
CA GLU A 654 22.07 -19.52 -35.11
C GLU A 654 20.67 -19.22 -35.65
N ASP A 655 19.63 -19.45 -34.84
CA ASP A 655 18.23 -19.31 -35.26
C ASP A 655 17.75 -17.84 -35.21
N GLU A 656 17.28 -17.32 -36.34
CA GLU A 656 16.79 -15.93 -36.45
C GLU A 656 15.56 -15.62 -35.58
N GLU A 657 14.80 -16.62 -35.13
CA GLU A 657 13.65 -16.39 -34.24
C GLU A 657 14.05 -16.28 -32.76
N LEU A 658 15.30 -16.63 -32.42
CA LEU A 658 15.81 -16.65 -31.05
C LEU A 658 16.73 -15.47 -30.77
N ILE A 659 16.65 -14.95 -29.55
CA ILE A 659 17.49 -13.85 -29.05
C ILE A 659 17.98 -14.25 -27.66
N SER A 660 19.29 -14.37 -27.50
CA SER A 660 19.90 -14.51 -26.19
C SER A 660 19.68 -13.21 -25.39
N LEU A 661 19.23 -13.35 -24.14
CA LEU A 661 19.02 -12.22 -23.23
C LEU A 661 20.12 -12.11 -22.18
N GLN A 662 21.17 -12.93 -22.29
CA GLN A 662 22.26 -13.00 -21.31
C GLN A 662 23.12 -11.73 -21.27
N HIS A 663 22.95 -10.81 -22.23
CA HIS A 663 23.59 -9.49 -22.20
C HIS A 663 22.96 -8.53 -21.20
N LEU A 664 21.74 -8.82 -20.74
CA LEU A 664 21.03 -7.95 -19.81
C LEU A 664 21.67 -8.04 -18.42
N PRO A 665 21.88 -6.90 -17.74
CA PRO A 665 22.47 -6.90 -16.41
C PRO A 665 21.55 -7.60 -15.42
N SER A 666 22.13 -8.45 -14.57
CA SER A 666 21.35 -9.10 -13.53
C SER A 666 20.93 -8.06 -12.47
N ILE A 667 19.64 -7.98 -12.16
CA ILE A 667 19.15 -7.12 -11.08
C ILE A 667 19.68 -7.67 -9.75
N PRO A 668 20.43 -6.89 -8.93
CA PRO A 668 21.06 -7.40 -7.71
C PRO A 668 20.07 -8.01 -6.70
N SER A 669 18.86 -7.46 -6.61
CA SER A 669 17.81 -7.92 -5.71
C SER A 669 17.00 -9.11 -6.25
N SER A 670 17.09 -9.44 -7.54
CA SER A 670 16.35 -10.55 -8.14
C SER A 670 17.20 -11.81 -8.31
N ARG A 671 16.60 -12.95 -8.00
CA ARG A 671 17.17 -14.29 -8.22
C ARG A 671 16.81 -14.86 -9.59
N TYR A 672 15.84 -14.29 -10.29
CA TYR A 672 15.57 -14.66 -11.67
C TYR A 672 16.45 -13.85 -12.63
N PHE A 673 16.77 -14.43 -13.77
CA PHE A 673 17.47 -13.74 -14.83
C PHE A 673 16.98 -14.21 -16.20
N PRO A 674 16.94 -13.28 -17.18
CA PRO A 674 16.46 -13.59 -18.51
C PRO A 674 17.49 -14.44 -19.26
N VAL A 675 17.01 -15.49 -19.92
CA VAL A 675 17.86 -16.43 -20.67
C VAL A 675 17.67 -16.23 -22.18
N LEU A 676 16.42 -16.30 -22.64
CA LEU A 676 16.09 -16.41 -24.05
C LEU A 676 14.75 -15.73 -24.36
N LEU A 677 14.67 -15.09 -25.52
CA LEU A 677 13.44 -14.60 -26.14
C LEU A 677 13.20 -15.35 -27.46
N LEU A 678 12.00 -15.91 -27.62
CA LEU A 678 11.50 -16.45 -28.87
C LEU A 678 10.53 -15.45 -29.50
N SER A 679 10.87 -14.94 -30.68
CA SER A 679 10.06 -13.99 -31.46
C SER A 679 10.00 -14.41 -32.95
N PRO A 680 9.11 -15.35 -33.31
CA PRO A 680 9.01 -15.85 -34.68
C PRO A 680 8.02 -15.05 -35.55
N HIS A 681 7.36 -14.03 -34.99
CA HIS A 681 6.35 -13.19 -35.65
C HIS A 681 5.18 -13.98 -36.30
N LYS A 682 4.72 -15.05 -35.62
CA LYS A 682 3.63 -15.93 -36.09
C LYS A 682 2.25 -15.61 -35.50
N GLY A 683 2.12 -14.43 -34.88
CA GLY A 683 0.90 -14.02 -34.21
C GLY A 683 0.81 -14.52 -32.77
N ARG A 684 -0.40 -14.60 -32.22
CA ARG A 684 -0.62 -14.96 -30.81
C ARG A 684 -0.28 -16.43 -30.52
N VAL A 685 0.31 -16.69 -29.35
CA VAL A 685 0.52 -18.05 -28.84
C VAL A 685 -0.83 -18.65 -28.40
N THR A 686 -1.20 -19.79 -29.00
CA THR A 686 -2.43 -20.53 -28.70
C THR A 686 -2.24 -21.62 -27.67
N ALA A 687 -1.04 -22.21 -27.62
CA ALA A 687 -0.67 -23.21 -26.62
C ALA A 687 0.84 -23.15 -26.33
N CYS A 688 1.22 -23.33 -25.07
CA CYS A 688 2.61 -23.41 -24.67
C CYS A 688 2.78 -24.56 -23.67
N GLY A 689 3.86 -25.31 -23.82
CA GLY A 689 4.46 -26.11 -22.76
C GLY A 689 5.91 -25.65 -22.60
N LEU A 690 6.54 -25.92 -21.45
CA LEU A 690 7.87 -25.41 -21.06
C LEU A 690 8.93 -25.24 -22.17
N LEU A 691 8.98 -26.14 -23.15
CA LEU A 691 9.94 -26.12 -24.26
C LEU A 691 9.28 -26.07 -25.65
N ALA A 692 7.96 -25.86 -25.74
CA ALA A 692 7.22 -25.89 -26.99
C ALA A 692 6.14 -24.79 -27.06
N ALA A 693 6.01 -24.15 -28.21
CA ALA A 693 5.09 -23.06 -28.44
C ALA A 693 4.34 -23.25 -29.76
N ALA A 694 3.02 -23.18 -29.71
CA ALA A 694 2.16 -23.19 -30.88
C ALA A 694 1.45 -21.85 -31.07
N TYR A 695 1.26 -21.48 -32.33
CA TYR A 695 0.77 -20.17 -32.73
C TYR A 695 -0.54 -20.25 -33.51
N GLU A 696 -1.24 -19.12 -33.60
CA GLU A 696 -2.55 -19.01 -34.26
C GLU A 696 -2.51 -19.34 -35.76
N ASP A 697 -1.37 -19.18 -36.41
CA ASP A 697 -1.15 -19.58 -37.81
C ASP A 697 -1.04 -21.11 -37.98
N GLY A 698 -0.96 -21.85 -36.87
CA GLY A 698 -0.83 -23.31 -36.83
C GLY A 698 0.61 -23.81 -36.77
N SER A 699 1.59 -22.91 -36.66
CA SER A 699 3.00 -23.29 -36.48
C SER A 699 3.28 -23.81 -35.06
N LEU A 700 4.28 -24.68 -34.95
CA LEU A 700 4.77 -25.25 -33.69
C LEU A 700 6.30 -25.21 -33.67
N TYR A 701 6.84 -24.66 -32.59
CA TYR A 701 8.27 -24.59 -32.31
C TYR A 701 8.57 -25.40 -31.07
N VAL A 702 9.66 -26.17 -31.10
CA VAL A 702 10.25 -26.80 -29.90
C VAL A 702 11.66 -26.25 -29.75
N VAL A 703 11.94 -25.71 -28.56
CA VAL A 703 13.16 -24.96 -28.27
C VAL A 703 13.92 -25.65 -27.15
N ASP A 704 15.21 -25.86 -27.35
CA ASP A 704 16.16 -26.15 -26.27
C ASP A 704 16.77 -24.83 -25.81
N PHE A 705 16.22 -24.25 -24.73
CA PHE A 705 16.70 -22.96 -24.24
C PHE A 705 18.08 -23.04 -23.58
N ARG A 706 18.59 -24.24 -23.23
CA ARG A 706 19.93 -24.38 -22.64
C ARG A 706 21.03 -24.16 -23.66
N ASN A 707 20.77 -24.62 -24.88
CA ASN A 707 21.66 -24.45 -26.03
C ASN A 707 21.20 -23.31 -26.95
N CYS A 708 20.15 -22.57 -26.58
CA CYS A 708 19.53 -21.51 -27.37
C CYS A 708 19.24 -21.90 -28.83
N GLN A 709 18.66 -23.08 -29.04
CA GLN A 709 18.43 -23.65 -30.37
C GLN A 709 16.98 -24.14 -30.55
N ILE A 710 16.45 -24.00 -31.77
CA ILE A 710 15.19 -24.61 -32.19
C ILE A 710 15.45 -26.04 -32.67
N ILE A 711 14.93 -27.03 -31.93
CA ILE A 711 15.13 -28.47 -32.22
C ILE A 711 14.03 -29.07 -33.11
N PHE A 712 12.90 -28.38 -33.26
CA PHE A 712 11.83 -28.77 -34.18
C PHE A 712 11.01 -27.56 -34.63
N ARG A 713 10.74 -27.49 -35.94
CA ARG A 713 9.86 -26.50 -36.58
C ARG A 713 8.78 -27.24 -37.37
N LEU A 714 7.52 -26.85 -37.13
CA LEU A 714 6.39 -27.22 -37.97
C LEU A 714 5.76 -25.92 -38.49
N ASP A 715 5.87 -25.69 -39.80
CA ASP A 715 5.25 -24.54 -40.45
C ASP A 715 3.77 -24.78 -40.78
N ALA A 716 3.00 -23.70 -40.87
CA ALA A 716 1.64 -23.74 -41.35
C ALA A 716 1.56 -24.33 -42.77
N LYS A 717 0.61 -25.25 -43.02
CA LYS A 717 0.37 -25.77 -44.38
C LYS A 717 -0.12 -24.62 -45.28
N ALA A 718 0.66 -24.26 -46.30
CA ALA A 718 0.29 -23.23 -47.26
C ALA A 718 -1.13 -23.46 -47.81
N LYS A 719 -2.01 -22.44 -47.75
CA LYS A 719 -3.36 -22.49 -48.33
C LYS A 719 -3.26 -22.93 -49.79
N ARG A 720 -3.60 -24.18 -50.10
CA ARG A 720 -3.72 -24.67 -51.48
C ARG A 720 -4.84 -23.87 -52.16
N ARG A 721 -4.47 -22.89 -52.98
CA ARG A 721 -5.36 -22.31 -53.98
C ARG A 721 -5.77 -23.46 -54.90
N HIS A 722 -7.02 -23.93 -54.75
CA HIS A 722 -7.80 -24.87 -55.57
C HIS A 722 -8.38 -26.03 -54.75
N SER A 723 -9.59 -25.87 -54.21
CA SER A 723 -10.73 -26.77 -54.47
C SER A 723 -11.99 -26.45 -53.64
N SER A 724 -13.11 -26.39 -54.37
CA SER A 724 -14.52 -26.62 -54.02
C SER A 724 -15.31 -25.68 -53.07
N LEU A 725 -16.48 -25.32 -53.59
CA LEU A 725 -17.49 -24.32 -53.21
C LEU A 725 -18.40 -24.67 -52.00
N PHE A 726 -18.03 -25.56 -51.09
CA PHE A 726 -18.92 -25.90 -49.95
C PHE A 726 -18.14 -26.27 -48.68
N SER A 727 -17.67 -25.27 -47.93
CA SER A 727 -17.49 -25.32 -46.46
C SER A 727 -16.99 -23.96 -45.98
N HIS A 728 -17.85 -23.16 -45.35
CA HIS A 728 -17.50 -21.86 -44.76
C HIS A 728 -16.96 -21.98 -43.31
N HIS A 729 -16.50 -23.16 -42.86
CA HIS A 729 -16.05 -23.36 -41.47
C HIS A 729 -14.63 -23.96 -41.31
N ALA A 730 -13.87 -24.16 -42.38
CA ALA A 730 -12.51 -24.72 -42.30
C ALA A 730 -11.41 -23.64 -42.33
N GLU A 731 -11.59 -22.51 -41.64
CA GLU A 731 -10.52 -21.53 -41.43
C GLU A 731 -9.98 -21.64 -39.99
N ASN A 732 -8.75 -22.18 -39.89
CA ASN A 732 -7.84 -22.28 -38.74
C ASN A 732 -8.13 -23.33 -37.64
N ASP A 733 -7.79 -24.61 -37.92
CA ASP A 733 -7.67 -25.66 -36.89
C ASP A 733 -6.33 -25.53 -36.13
N SER A 734 -6.30 -24.60 -35.17
CA SER A 734 -5.11 -24.25 -34.38
C SER A 734 -4.78 -25.31 -33.30
N ILE A 735 -3.51 -25.38 -32.89
CA ILE A 735 -3.08 -26.22 -31.76
C ILE A 735 -3.44 -25.48 -30.47
N ILE A 736 -4.28 -26.08 -29.63
CA ILE A 736 -4.82 -25.47 -28.41
C ILE A 736 -4.27 -26.07 -27.12
N GLN A 737 -3.58 -27.21 -27.22
CA GLN A 737 -2.97 -27.85 -26.05
C GLN A 737 -1.67 -28.59 -26.43
N LEU A 738 -0.67 -28.44 -25.56
CA LEU A 738 0.61 -29.15 -25.63
C LEU A 738 0.81 -29.92 -24.32
N LEU A 739 1.27 -31.17 -24.41
CA LEU A 739 1.59 -31.98 -23.24
C LEU A 739 2.93 -32.68 -23.43
N TRP A 740 3.87 -32.38 -22.54
CA TRP A 740 5.12 -33.12 -22.39
C TRP A 740 4.91 -34.34 -21.48
N THR A 741 5.28 -35.51 -21.98
CA THR A 741 5.14 -36.79 -21.26
C THR A 741 6.33 -37.70 -21.52
N VAL A 742 6.63 -38.59 -20.57
CA VAL A 742 7.53 -39.73 -20.80
C VAL A 742 6.68 -40.99 -20.72
N SER A 743 6.29 -41.51 -21.88
CA SER A 743 5.29 -42.58 -21.98
C SER A 743 5.53 -43.49 -23.17
N PRO A 744 4.99 -44.73 -23.13
CA PRO A 744 4.95 -45.61 -24.30
C PRO A 744 3.80 -45.23 -25.25
N THR A 745 3.84 -45.80 -26.46
CA THR A 745 2.67 -45.97 -27.34
C THR A 745 2.33 -47.46 -27.46
N ALA A 746 1.12 -47.79 -27.90
CA ALA A 746 0.71 -49.15 -28.23
C ALA A 746 1.61 -49.77 -29.32
N SER A 747 2.14 -48.94 -30.21
CA SER A 747 3.08 -49.30 -31.27
C SER A 747 4.55 -49.36 -30.82
N ASP A 748 4.91 -48.71 -29.71
CA ASP A 748 6.27 -48.62 -29.19
C ASP A 748 6.26 -48.62 -27.64
N PRO A 749 6.54 -49.78 -27.01
CA PRO A 749 6.43 -49.95 -25.56
C PRO A 749 7.58 -49.29 -24.79
N VAL A 750 8.55 -48.69 -25.48
CA VAL A 750 9.67 -48.00 -24.83
C VAL A 750 9.22 -46.63 -24.34
N LEU A 751 9.66 -46.29 -23.12
CA LEU A 751 9.47 -44.95 -22.59
C LEU A 751 10.33 -43.98 -23.38
N HIS A 752 9.69 -43.04 -24.07
CA HIS A 752 10.35 -41.95 -24.76
C HIS A 752 9.83 -40.60 -24.26
N VAL A 753 10.65 -39.55 -24.38
CA VAL A 753 10.15 -38.18 -24.23
C VAL A 753 9.27 -37.87 -25.43
N ARG A 754 8.02 -37.53 -25.17
CA ARG A 754 7.03 -37.26 -26.23
C ARG A 754 6.33 -35.94 -25.99
N LEU A 755 6.04 -35.24 -27.07
CA LEU A 755 5.20 -34.05 -27.10
C LEU A 755 3.89 -34.39 -27.80
N VAL A 756 2.78 -34.30 -27.08
CA VAL A 756 1.45 -34.40 -27.67
C VAL A 756 0.98 -32.99 -28.04
N SER A 757 0.66 -32.78 -29.31
CA SER A 757 0.01 -31.55 -29.78
C SER A 757 -1.43 -31.83 -30.18
N ALA A 758 -2.38 -31.14 -29.57
CA ALA A 758 -3.79 -31.32 -29.85
C ALA A 758 -4.42 -30.07 -30.46
N ARG A 759 -5.15 -30.27 -31.57
CA ARG A 759 -5.84 -29.20 -32.28
C ARG A 759 -7.27 -29.01 -31.80
N GLU A 760 -7.84 -27.87 -32.13
CA GLU A 760 -9.21 -27.51 -31.77
C GLU A 760 -10.24 -28.52 -32.27
N SER A 761 -10.04 -29.08 -33.47
CA SER A 761 -10.86 -30.13 -34.06
C SER A 761 -10.83 -31.47 -33.33
N GLY A 762 -9.83 -31.69 -32.47
CA GLY A 762 -9.51 -32.98 -31.86
C GLY A 762 -8.40 -33.77 -32.57
N SER A 763 -8.07 -33.41 -33.82
CA SER A 763 -6.92 -34.00 -34.52
C SER A 763 -5.63 -33.71 -33.76
N SER A 764 -4.92 -34.74 -33.36
CA SER A 764 -3.75 -34.62 -32.49
C SER A 764 -2.57 -35.45 -33.02
N GLU A 765 -1.36 -35.00 -32.72
CA GLU A 765 -0.11 -35.62 -33.18
C GLU A 765 0.83 -35.81 -31.97
N VAL A 766 1.56 -36.93 -31.94
CA VAL A 766 2.57 -37.23 -30.93
C VAL A 766 3.93 -37.27 -31.59
N PHE A 767 4.80 -36.35 -31.16
CA PHE A 767 6.18 -36.26 -31.59
C PHE A 767 7.09 -36.98 -30.59
N THR A 768 7.98 -37.85 -31.08
CA THR A 768 8.93 -38.58 -30.25
C THR A 768 10.30 -37.91 -30.30
N LEU A 769 10.81 -37.50 -29.15
CA LEU A 769 12.12 -36.87 -29.02
C LEU A 769 13.16 -37.88 -28.53
N GLN A 770 14.34 -37.83 -29.14
CA GLN A 770 15.48 -38.65 -28.75
C GLN A 770 16.71 -37.77 -28.53
N GLN A 771 17.48 -38.13 -27.50
CA GLN A 771 18.76 -37.51 -27.23
C GLN A 771 19.86 -38.23 -28.02
N SER A 772 20.64 -37.47 -28.77
CA SER A 772 21.81 -37.93 -29.51
C SER A 772 23.02 -38.15 -28.56
N GLN A 773 24.09 -38.77 -29.07
CA GLN A 773 25.31 -39.09 -28.28
C GLN A 773 26.04 -37.83 -27.78
N ASP A 774 25.91 -36.72 -28.52
CA ASP A 774 26.41 -35.38 -28.18
C ASP A 774 25.49 -34.63 -27.20
N SER A 775 24.47 -35.30 -26.64
CA SER A 775 23.45 -34.73 -25.76
C SER A 775 22.46 -33.76 -26.41
N SER A 776 22.53 -33.54 -27.73
CA SER A 776 21.54 -32.75 -28.46
C SER A 776 20.20 -33.49 -28.57
N TRP A 777 19.09 -32.75 -28.65
CA TRP A 777 17.75 -33.32 -28.80
C TRP A 777 17.24 -33.12 -30.22
N SER A 778 16.56 -34.13 -30.76
CA SER A 778 15.88 -34.02 -32.04
C SER A 778 14.57 -34.81 -32.05
N CYS A 779 13.63 -34.39 -32.89
CA CYS A 779 12.42 -35.17 -33.15
C CYS A 779 12.75 -36.31 -34.13
N THR A 780 12.26 -37.52 -33.84
CA THR A 780 12.55 -38.73 -34.60
C THR A 780 11.26 -39.44 -35.05
N GLY A 781 11.29 -40.05 -36.23
CA GLY A 781 10.17 -40.79 -36.80
C GLY A 781 9.03 -39.91 -37.35
N GLU A 782 8.00 -40.54 -37.91
CA GLU A 782 6.75 -39.86 -38.26
C GLU A 782 5.87 -39.67 -37.02
N PRO A 783 5.17 -38.52 -36.87
CA PRO A 783 4.29 -38.28 -35.73
C PRO A 783 3.14 -39.29 -35.67
N VAL A 784 2.87 -39.83 -34.48
CA VAL A 784 1.72 -40.72 -34.27
C VAL A 784 0.44 -39.89 -34.23
N LYS A 785 -0.53 -40.23 -35.08
CA LYS A 785 -1.80 -39.51 -35.16
C LYS A 785 -2.82 -40.04 -34.17
N LEU A 786 -3.51 -39.13 -33.50
CA LEU A 786 -4.52 -39.39 -32.48
C LEU A 786 -5.81 -38.63 -32.82
N ASP A 787 -6.96 -39.22 -32.48
CA ASP A 787 -8.27 -38.57 -32.52
C ASP A 787 -8.80 -38.33 -31.10
N LEU A 788 -8.61 -37.12 -30.60
CA LEU A 788 -9.03 -36.70 -29.26
C LEU A 788 -10.37 -35.94 -29.31
N PRO A 789 -11.06 -35.76 -28.17
CA PRO A 789 -12.22 -34.86 -28.12
C PRO A 789 -11.86 -33.45 -28.61
N ALA A 790 -12.76 -32.84 -29.40
CA ALA A 790 -12.62 -31.45 -29.83
C ALA A 790 -12.69 -30.45 -28.65
N HIS A 791 -12.07 -29.28 -28.82
CA HIS A 791 -11.94 -28.22 -27.82
C HIS A 791 -11.50 -28.76 -26.45
N LEU A 792 -10.28 -29.31 -26.39
CA LEU A 792 -9.73 -29.86 -25.17
C LEU A 792 -9.65 -28.81 -24.06
N THR A 793 -9.96 -29.25 -22.85
CA THR A 793 -9.83 -28.50 -21.60
C THR A 793 -8.86 -29.17 -20.63
N GLY A 794 -8.53 -30.45 -20.85
CA GLY A 794 -7.48 -31.15 -20.12
C GLY A 794 -7.00 -32.41 -20.83
N LEU A 795 -5.73 -32.71 -20.64
CA LEU A 795 -5.03 -33.84 -21.24
C LEU A 795 -4.02 -34.37 -20.24
N PHE A 796 -4.15 -35.64 -19.88
CA PHE A 796 -3.34 -36.27 -18.83
C PHE A 796 -2.86 -37.63 -19.29
N VAL A 797 -1.61 -37.96 -18.96
CA VAL A 797 -1.08 -39.32 -19.10
C VAL A 797 -0.77 -39.83 -17.71
N ILE A 798 -1.35 -40.97 -17.33
CA ILE A 798 -1.22 -41.54 -15.99
C ILE A 798 -0.73 -42.98 -16.03
N ASP A 799 -0.11 -43.41 -14.94
CA ASP A 799 0.27 -44.81 -14.72
C ASP A 799 -0.98 -45.70 -14.64
N LYS A 800 -1.01 -46.79 -15.43
CA LYS A 800 -2.14 -47.72 -15.45
C LYS A 800 -2.41 -48.38 -14.10
N LYS A 801 -1.39 -48.59 -13.26
CA LYS A 801 -1.52 -49.28 -11.97
C LYS A 801 -1.59 -48.31 -10.79
N LYS A 802 -0.83 -47.22 -10.84
CA LYS A 802 -0.67 -46.29 -9.72
C LYS A 802 -1.51 -45.02 -9.85
N GLY A 803 -2.00 -44.66 -11.05
CA GLY A 803 -2.70 -43.40 -11.32
C GLY A 803 -1.83 -42.14 -11.31
N THR A 804 -0.55 -42.25 -10.90
CA THR A 804 0.41 -41.14 -10.90
C THR A 804 0.65 -40.60 -12.32
N GLN A 805 0.67 -39.29 -12.50
CA GLN A 805 0.91 -38.67 -13.81
C GLN A 805 2.33 -38.94 -14.36
N TYR A 806 2.43 -39.12 -15.68
CA TYR A 806 3.66 -39.32 -16.43
C TYR A 806 4.22 -37.99 -16.92
N HIS A 807 4.55 -37.10 -15.98
CA HIS A 807 5.22 -35.84 -16.32
C HIS A 807 6.58 -36.09 -16.96
N ALA A 808 6.96 -35.24 -17.92
CA ALA A 808 8.32 -35.19 -18.45
C ALA A 808 9.27 -34.52 -17.43
N ASN A 809 9.66 -35.28 -16.40
CA ASN A 809 10.60 -34.84 -15.37
C ASN A 809 11.90 -35.64 -15.38
N ARG A 810 12.91 -35.15 -14.62
CA ARG A 810 14.23 -35.79 -14.52
C ARG A 810 14.15 -37.24 -14.06
N ARG A 811 13.24 -37.54 -13.13
CA ARG A 811 13.05 -38.91 -12.61
C ARG A 811 12.59 -39.86 -13.72
N ARG A 812 11.54 -39.50 -14.46
CA ARG A 812 11.01 -40.31 -15.56
C ARG A 812 11.96 -40.41 -16.74
N LEU A 813 12.69 -39.33 -17.04
CA LEU A 813 13.75 -39.36 -18.05
C LEU A 813 14.89 -40.32 -17.66
N ASN A 814 15.20 -40.45 -16.37
CA ASN A 814 16.16 -41.46 -15.92
C ASN A 814 15.58 -42.87 -16.01
N GLU A 815 14.29 -43.05 -15.69
CA GLU A 815 13.59 -44.33 -15.83
C GLU A 815 13.55 -44.78 -17.30
N SER A 816 13.39 -43.85 -18.26
CA SER A 816 13.38 -44.17 -19.69
C SER A 816 14.73 -44.64 -20.23
N ARG A 817 15.82 -44.42 -19.50
CA ARG A 817 17.18 -44.90 -19.85
C ARG A 817 17.45 -46.32 -19.35
N ILE A 818 16.58 -46.88 -18.51
CA ILE A 818 16.67 -48.24 -17.97
C ILE A 818 15.91 -49.19 -18.91
N SER A 819 16.29 -50.47 -18.95
CA SER A 819 15.73 -51.49 -19.86
C SER A 819 14.18 -51.50 -19.91
N PRO A 820 13.58 -51.82 -21.08
CA PRO A 820 12.15 -51.71 -21.30
C PRO A 820 11.37 -52.61 -20.33
N PRO A 821 10.20 -52.15 -19.82
CA PRO A 821 9.36 -52.96 -18.95
C PRO A 821 8.90 -54.22 -19.69
N THR A 822 8.99 -55.36 -19.02
CA THR A 822 8.77 -56.68 -19.60
C THR A 822 7.30 -57.11 -19.70
N ASP A 823 6.33 -56.26 -19.35
CA ASP A 823 4.94 -56.70 -19.14
C ASP A 823 3.87 -55.63 -19.47
N GLY A 824 3.20 -55.74 -20.63
CA GLY A 824 1.93 -55.06 -20.98
C GLY A 824 1.93 -53.51 -21.04
N PRO A 825 0.79 -52.90 -21.42
CA PRO A 825 0.63 -51.44 -21.47
C PRO A 825 0.78 -50.81 -20.08
N GLN A 826 1.49 -49.70 -20.01
CA GLN A 826 1.91 -49.06 -18.74
C GLN A 826 1.21 -47.71 -18.49
N ALA A 827 0.68 -47.07 -19.54
CA ALA A 827 0.10 -45.75 -19.43
C ALA A 827 -1.39 -45.74 -19.79
N LEU A 828 -2.09 -44.68 -19.38
CA LEU A 828 -3.44 -44.35 -19.78
C LEU A 828 -3.49 -42.88 -20.21
N LEU A 829 -4.07 -42.60 -21.36
CA LEU A 829 -4.35 -41.23 -21.81
C LEU A 829 -5.78 -40.86 -21.43
N VAL A 830 -5.95 -39.78 -20.66
CA VAL A 830 -7.25 -39.20 -20.31
C VAL A 830 -7.37 -37.84 -21.00
N ALA A 831 -8.32 -37.71 -21.92
CA ALA A 831 -8.55 -36.50 -22.69
C ALA A 831 -9.96 -35.96 -22.43
N VAL A 832 -10.06 -34.68 -22.10
CA VAL A 832 -11.31 -34.00 -21.71
C VAL A 832 -11.58 -32.86 -22.67
N GLY A 833 -12.68 -32.92 -23.41
CA GLY A 833 -13.12 -31.87 -24.33
C GLY A 833 -14.42 -31.20 -23.90
N ALA A 834 -14.88 -30.25 -24.70
CA ALA A 834 -16.08 -29.45 -24.40
C ALA A 834 -17.40 -30.24 -24.35
N LYS A 835 -17.44 -31.48 -24.86
CA LYS A 835 -18.65 -32.33 -24.91
C LYS A 835 -18.54 -33.64 -24.13
N GLY A 836 -17.38 -33.98 -23.60
CA GLY A 836 -17.16 -35.24 -22.91
C GLY A 836 -15.69 -35.51 -22.61
N ALA A 837 -15.42 -36.64 -21.96
CA ALA A 837 -14.09 -37.15 -21.74
C ALA A 837 -13.93 -38.58 -22.29
N ARG A 838 -12.70 -38.94 -22.65
CA ARG A 838 -12.31 -40.26 -23.14
C ARG A 838 -11.03 -40.71 -22.44
N SER A 839 -10.93 -42.01 -22.15
CA SER A 839 -9.71 -42.64 -21.67
C SER A 839 -9.26 -43.75 -22.63
N HIS A 840 -7.96 -43.84 -22.87
CA HIS A 840 -7.33 -44.82 -23.78
C HIS A 840 -6.19 -45.54 -23.07
N VAL A 841 -5.90 -46.76 -23.53
CA VAL A 841 -4.69 -47.48 -23.13
C VAL A 841 -3.50 -46.90 -23.90
N ASP A 842 -2.40 -46.62 -23.21
CA ASP A 842 -1.25 -45.88 -23.74
C ASP A 842 -1.69 -44.57 -24.43
N LEU A 843 -0.85 -43.98 -25.30
CA LEU A 843 -1.20 -42.74 -26.00
C LEU A 843 -2.14 -42.95 -27.20
N ASP A 844 -1.89 -44.00 -28.00
CA ASP A 844 -2.54 -44.31 -29.29
C ASP A 844 -3.31 -45.63 -29.27
N GLY A 845 -3.47 -46.27 -28.12
CA GLY A 845 -4.17 -47.53 -27.98
C GLY A 845 -5.69 -47.41 -27.95
N PRO A 846 -6.40 -48.54 -27.75
CA PRO A 846 -7.86 -48.56 -27.78
C PRO A 846 -8.48 -47.74 -26.64
N ARG A 847 -9.64 -47.13 -26.92
CA ARG A 847 -10.47 -46.45 -25.93
C ARG A 847 -11.06 -47.44 -24.94
N ILE A 848 -10.97 -47.15 -23.65
CA ILE A 848 -11.49 -47.97 -22.55
C ILE A 848 -12.59 -47.28 -21.75
N GLY A 849 -12.62 -45.95 -21.70
CA GLY A 849 -13.67 -45.19 -21.02
C GLY A 849 -14.17 -44.02 -21.87
N LYS A 850 -15.45 -43.68 -21.69
CA LYS A 850 -16.09 -42.54 -22.35
C LYS A 850 -17.23 -42.01 -21.49
N VAL A 851 -17.30 -40.68 -21.36
CA VAL A 851 -18.45 -39.98 -20.83
C VAL A 851 -18.77 -38.77 -21.70
N ASP A 852 -20.06 -38.51 -21.92
CA ASP A 852 -20.55 -37.31 -22.60
C ASP A 852 -21.19 -36.37 -21.57
N TRP A 853 -20.91 -35.07 -21.66
CA TRP A 853 -21.44 -34.07 -20.75
C TRP A 853 -22.94 -33.89 -20.97
N SER A 854 -23.70 -33.84 -19.86
CA SER A 854 -25.12 -33.50 -19.93
C SER A 854 -25.29 -32.01 -20.25
N SER A 855 -26.38 -31.63 -20.92
CA SER A 855 -26.70 -30.22 -21.18
C SER A 855 -26.91 -29.38 -19.90
N LYS A 856 -27.12 -30.04 -18.75
CA LYS A 856 -27.30 -29.39 -17.45
C LYS A 856 -26.00 -29.13 -16.70
N MET A 857 -24.88 -29.70 -17.16
CA MET A 857 -23.58 -29.60 -16.49
C MET A 857 -22.98 -28.18 -16.56
N GLY A 858 -23.41 -27.38 -17.53
CA GLY A 858 -22.84 -26.08 -17.83
C GLY A 858 -21.49 -26.18 -18.54
N LYS A 859 -20.85 -25.02 -18.75
CA LYS A 859 -19.50 -24.93 -19.32
C LYS A 859 -18.45 -25.47 -18.35
N VAL A 860 -17.51 -26.27 -18.88
CA VAL A 860 -16.30 -26.70 -18.17
C VAL A 860 -15.35 -25.52 -18.03
N LEU A 861 -14.99 -25.17 -16.79
CA LEU A 861 -14.05 -24.10 -16.47
C LEU A 861 -12.62 -24.61 -16.34
N SER A 862 -12.44 -25.72 -15.64
CA SER A 862 -11.14 -26.36 -15.42
C SER A 862 -11.35 -27.86 -15.15
N VAL A 863 -10.31 -28.64 -15.36
CA VAL A 863 -10.31 -30.08 -15.07
C VAL A 863 -9.00 -30.48 -14.44
N GLN A 864 -9.05 -31.45 -13.53
CA GLN A 864 -7.85 -31.96 -12.86
C GLN A 864 -8.05 -33.41 -12.46
N ILE A 865 -6.99 -34.21 -12.57
CA ILE A 865 -6.93 -35.51 -11.89
C ILE A 865 -6.44 -35.26 -10.46
N VAL A 866 -7.29 -35.60 -9.49
CA VAL A 866 -7.00 -35.41 -8.06
C VAL A 866 -6.68 -36.75 -7.40
N GLU A 867 -5.79 -36.71 -6.41
CA GLU A 867 -5.35 -37.84 -5.62
C GLU A 867 -5.80 -37.68 -4.15
N ARG A 868 -6.36 -38.76 -3.59
CA ARG A 868 -6.64 -38.87 -2.16
C ARG A 868 -6.42 -40.31 -1.71
N LEU A 869 -5.57 -40.49 -0.69
CA LEU A 869 -5.21 -41.81 -0.13
C LEU A 869 -4.65 -42.80 -1.17
N GLY A 870 -4.01 -42.30 -2.24
CA GLY A 870 -3.50 -43.11 -3.35
C GLY A 870 -4.55 -43.48 -4.42
N SER A 871 -5.84 -43.18 -4.17
CA SER A 871 -6.89 -43.26 -5.17
C SER A 871 -6.99 -41.97 -5.98
N HIS A 872 -7.37 -42.08 -7.25
CA HIS A 872 -7.40 -41.00 -8.23
C HIS A 872 -8.80 -40.84 -8.84
N ALA A 873 -9.22 -39.61 -9.10
CA ALA A 873 -10.45 -39.31 -9.84
C ALA A 873 -10.24 -38.15 -10.80
N LEU A 874 -10.95 -38.17 -11.92
CA LEU A 874 -11.07 -37.00 -12.79
C LEU A 874 -12.14 -36.08 -12.21
N VAL A 875 -11.78 -34.82 -11.95
CA VAL A 875 -12.72 -33.80 -11.46
C VAL A 875 -12.88 -32.70 -12.50
N VAL A 876 -14.13 -32.40 -12.82
CA VAL A 876 -14.54 -31.38 -13.79
C VAL A 876 -15.23 -30.25 -13.03
N PHE A 877 -14.66 -29.05 -13.09
CA PHE A 877 -15.20 -27.85 -12.45
C PHE A 877 -16.02 -27.06 -13.47
N THR A 878 -17.21 -26.63 -13.08
CA THR A 878 -18.18 -26.01 -13.99
C THR A 878 -18.53 -24.58 -13.59
N GLU A 879 -19.10 -23.82 -14.54
CA GLU A 879 -19.57 -22.44 -14.29
C GLU A 879 -20.76 -22.37 -13.30
N HIS A 880 -21.39 -23.51 -13.02
CA HIS A 880 -22.45 -23.64 -12.02
C HIS A 880 -21.92 -23.84 -10.59
N GLN A 881 -20.61 -23.66 -10.37
CA GLN A 881 -19.95 -23.84 -9.07
C GLN A 881 -20.05 -25.28 -8.56
N GLU A 882 -19.98 -26.24 -9.49
CA GLU A 882 -19.98 -27.66 -9.18
C GLU A 882 -18.65 -28.30 -9.58
N ALA A 883 -18.21 -29.28 -8.79
CA ALA A 883 -17.12 -30.19 -9.11
C ALA A 883 -17.71 -31.59 -9.32
N CYS A 884 -17.68 -32.06 -10.57
CA CYS A 884 -18.18 -33.37 -10.98
C CYS A 884 -17.02 -34.37 -11.01
N ALA A 885 -17.05 -35.38 -10.14
CA ALA A 885 -16.03 -36.42 -10.03
C ALA A 885 -16.41 -37.67 -10.85
N TYR A 886 -15.43 -38.20 -11.58
CA TYR A 886 -15.55 -39.37 -12.44
C TYR A 886 -14.45 -40.39 -12.13
N SER A 887 -14.79 -41.68 -12.26
CA SER A 887 -13.86 -42.77 -11.99
C SER A 887 -12.78 -42.87 -13.07
N LEU A 888 -11.64 -43.44 -12.71
CA LEU A 888 -10.54 -43.73 -13.63
C LEU A 888 -10.23 -45.24 -13.60
N PRO A 889 -10.03 -45.88 -14.78
CA PRO A 889 -10.09 -45.30 -16.12
C PRO A 889 -11.50 -45.21 -16.73
N ASP A 890 -12.52 -45.81 -16.14
CA ASP A 890 -13.80 -46.08 -16.82
C ASP A 890 -14.67 -44.83 -17.08
N LEU A 891 -14.37 -43.70 -16.43
CA LEU A 891 -15.10 -42.44 -16.52
C LEU A 891 -16.58 -42.55 -16.09
N GLU A 892 -16.87 -43.40 -15.10
CA GLU A 892 -18.20 -43.49 -14.51
C GLU A 892 -18.47 -42.26 -13.63
N PRO A 893 -19.65 -41.61 -13.71
CA PRO A 893 -20.00 -40.50 -12.83
C PRO A 893 -20.08 -41.00 -11.38
N MET A 894 -19.44 -40.28 -10.47
CA MET A 894 -19.36 -40.64 -9.05
C MET A 894 -20.17 -39.66 -8.20
N HIS A 895 -19.71 -38.41 -8.15
CA HIS A 895 -20.25 -37.37 -7.28
C HIS A 895 -20.36 -36.03 -8.02
N THR A 896 -21.36 -35.23 -7.67
CA THR A 896 -21.46 -33.82 -8.03
C THR A 896 -21.42 -33.02 -6.75
N LEU A 897 -20.40 -32.19 -6.60
CA LEU A 897 -20.07 -31.51 -5.35
C LEU A 897 -20.27 -30.00 -5.53
N SER A 898 -21.10 -29.39 -4.70
CA SER A 898 -21.23 -27.92 -4.70
C SER A 898 -19.98 -27.29 -4.08
N LEU A 899 -19.43 -26.30 -4.76
CA LEU A 899 -18.26 -25.55 -4.30
C LEU A 899 -18.72 -24.33 -3.50
N PRO A 900 -18.13 -24.06 -2.33
CA PRO A 900 -18.47 -22.89 -1.51
C PRO A 900 -17.78 -21.61 -2.03
N VAL A 901 -17.59 -21.48 -3.35
CA VAL A 901 -16.91 -20.36 -3.99
C VAL A 901 -17.65 -19.95 -5.25
N VAL A 902 -17.67 -18.65 -5.52
CA VAL A 902 -18.26 -18.09 -6.74
C VAL A 902 -17.13 -17.63 -7.66
N SER A 903 -16.95 -18.34 -8.77
CA SER A 903 -16.02 -18.01 -9.84
C SER A 903 -16.63 -18.37 -11.19
N THR A 904 -16.54 -17.45 -12.16
CA THR A 904 -16.82 -17.72 -13.58
C THR A 904 -15.54 -17.91 -14.38
N LEU A 905 -14.39 -17.82 -13.71
CA LEU A 905 -13.06 -17.96 -14.30
C LEU A 905 -12.52 -19.37 -14.05
N PRO A 906 -11.64 -19.89 -14.92
CA PRO A 906 -10.94 -21.15 -14.70
C PRO A 906 -10.26 -21.18 -13.32
N LEU A 907 -10.49 -22.25 -12.56
CA LEU A 907 -9.81 -22.44 -11.28
C LEU A 907 -8.40 -22.95 -11.54
N SER A 908 -7.45 -22.52 -10.70
CA SER A 908 -6.14 -23.17 -10.66
C SER A 908 -6.17 -24.27 -9.60
N VAL A 909 -6.02 -25.53 -10.01
CA VAL A 909 -6.24 -26.71 -9.16
C VAL A 909 -4.99 -27.58 -9.19
N ASP A 910 -4.54 -28.05 -8.03
CA ASP A 910 -3.44 -28.99 -7.93
C ASP A 910 -3.91 -30.45 -7.86
N TYR A 911 -2.97 -31.40 -7.94
CA TYR A 911 -3.28 -32.83 -7.87
C TYR A 911 -3.83 -33.27 -6.50
N THR A 912 -3.69 -32.48 -5.44
CA THR A 912 -4.25 -32.81 -4.12
C THR A 912 -5.70 -32.34 -3.97
N GLY A 913 -6.28 -31.71 -4.99
CA GLY A 913 -7.63 -31.15 -4.93
C GLY A 913 -7.71 -29.80 -4.21
N ASP A 914 -6.58 -29.15 -3.94
CA ASP A 914 -6.54 -27.77 -3.46
C ASP A 914 -6.56 -26.82 -4.66
N PHE A 915 -7.25 -25.69 -4.53
CA PHE A 915 -7.50 -24.79 -5.65
C PHE A 915 -7.55 -23.32 -5.26
N ILE A 916 -7.31 -22.46 -6.24
CA ILE A 916 -7.60 -21.02 -6.17
C ILE A 916 -8.75 -20.71 -7.14
N ALA A 917 -9.81 -20.11 -6.61
CA ALA A 917 -10.91 -19.55 -7.38
C ALA A 917 -10.79 -18.02 -7.44
N TRP A 918 -11.07 -17.45 -8.61
CA TRP A 918 -10.78 -16.04 -8.91
C TRP A 918 -12.07 -15.22 -9.05
N GLY A 919 -12.10 -14.06 -8.39
CA GLY A 919 -13.16 -13.05 -8.52
C GLY A 919 -12.60 -11.76 -9.09
N LYS A 920 -13.13 -11.32 -10.24
CA LYS A 920 -12.75 -10.04 -10.86
C LYS A 920 -13.60 -8.88 -10.35
N HIS A 921 -12.97 -7.72 -10.24
CA HIS A 921 -13.70 -6.47 -10.06
C HIS A 921 -14.54 -6.18 -11.32
N PRO A 922 -15.85 -5.90 -11.19
CA PRO A 922 -16.74 -5.78 -12.35
C PRO A 922 -16.35 -4.71 -13.37
N GLN A 923 -15.78 -3.59 -12.91
CA GLN A 923 -15.48 -2.43 -13.78
C GLN A 923 -14.08 -2.49 -14.38
N SER A 924 -13.09 -2.94 -13.60
CA SER A 924 -11.68 -2.91 -14.01
C SER A 924 -11.17 -4.23 -14.58
N GLY A 925 -11.87 -5.34 -14.33
CA GLY A 925 -11.52 -6.66 -14.88
C GLY A 925 -10.26 -7.32 -14.28
N ILE A 926 -9.60 -6.66 -13.33
CA ILE A 926 -8.52 -7.20 -12.50
C ILE A 926 -9.09 -8.05 -11.36
N ILE A 927 -8.27 -8.90 -10.78
CA ILE A 927 -8.67 -9.80 -9.70
C ILE A 927 -8.81 -8.99 -8.40
N GLN A 928 -10.02 -8.98 -7.85
CA GLN A 928 -10.33 -8.40 -6.55
C GLN A 928 -10.23 -9.43 -5.42
N ARG A 929 -10.52 -10.70 -5.73
CA ARG A 929 -10.61 -11.76 -4.73
C ARG A 929 -9.97 -13.05 -5.23
N ALA A 930 -9.17 -13.67 -4.38
CA ALA A 930 -8.67 -15.02 -4.58
C ALA A 930 -9.12 -15.91 -3.40
N THR A 931 -9.91 -16.93 -3.68
CA THR A 931 -10.38 -17.87 -2.64
C THR A 931 -9.58 -19.15 -2.71
N TYR A 932 -8.80 -19.43 -1.67
CA TYR A 932 -8.09 -20.70 -1.49
C TYR A 932 -9.05 -21.74 -0.92
N GLY A 933 -9.31 -22.79 -1.69
CA GLY A 933 -10.23 -23.86 -1.36
C GLY A 933 -9.62 -25.24 -1.50
N THR A 934 -10.37 -26.24 -1.08
CA THR A 934 -9.99 -27.65 -1.15
C THR A 934 -11.22 -28.50 -1.42
N LEU A 935 -11.05 -29.64 -2.09
CA LEU A 935 -12.05 -30.70 -2.18
C LEU A 935 -12.04 -31.64 -0.96
N PHE A 936 -10.98 -31.57 -0.14
CA PHE A 936 -10.71 -32.52 0.95
C PHE A 936 -10.38 -31.81 2.26
N ASN A 937 -11.37 -31.10 2.82
CA ASN A 937 -11.25 -30.36 4.08
C ASN A 937 -11.21 -31.29 5.31
N PHE A 938 -10.09 -32.01 5.46
CA PHE A 938 -9.76 -32.84 6.62
C PHE A 938 -8.41 -32.41 7.19
N HIS A 939 -8.37 -32.17 8.50
CA HIS A 939 -7.17 -31.71 9.21
C HIS A 939 -6.52 -30.46 8.57
N ARG A 940 -7.36 -29.54 8.08
CA ARG A 940 -6.96 -28.26 7.47
C ARG A 940 -7.10 -27.13 8.47
N VAL A 941 -6.20 -26.16 8.41
CA VAL A 941 -6.34 -24.89 9.13
C VAL A 941 -7.33 -24.00 8.35
N ASN A 942 -8.56 -23.89 8.83
CA ASN A 942 -9.65 -23.16 8.17
C ASN A 942 -10.29 -22.08 9.05
N THR A 943 -9.85 -21.93 10.29
CA THR A 943 -10.28 -20.85 11.18
C THR A 943 -9.39 -19.63 10.99
N LEU A 944 -9.99 -18.45 11.06
CA LEU A 944 -9.23 -17.20 11.13
C LEU A 944 -8.45 -17.17 12.46
N PRO A 945 -7.24 -16.59 12.48
CA PRO A 945 -6.43 -16.56 13.68
C PRO A 945 -7.10 -15.72 14.77
N ASP A 946 -6.90 -16.13 16.02
CA ASP A 946 -7.21 -15.28 17.17
C ASP A 946 -6.12 -14.22 17.30
N ILE A 947 -6.51 -12.94 17.42
CA ILE A 947 -5.59 -11.81 17.45
C ILE A 947 -5.61 -11.11 18.80
N ASP A 948 -4.43 -10.78 19.32
CA ASP A 948 -4.25 -9.95 20.51
C ASP A 948 -3.53 -8.64 20.14
N LEU A 949 -4.30 -7.56 19.93
CA LEU A 949 -3.76 -6.22 19.74
C LEU A 949 -3.41 -5.54 21.08
N LEU A 950 -4.01 -5.97 22.19
CA LEU A 950 -3.85 -5.35 23.51
C LEU A 950 -2.43 -5.53 24.07
N SER A 951 -1.81 -6.67 23.77
CA SER A 951 -0.41 -6.98 24.10
C SER A 951 0.60 -5.94 23.57
N THR A 952 0.27 -5.27 22.47
CA THR A 952 1.07 -4.20 21.84
C THR A 952 0.40 -2.84 21.98
N LYS A 953 -0.49 -2.66 22.96
CA LYS A 953 -1.19 -1.39 23.17
C LYS A 953 -0.17 -0.24 23.27
N PRO A 954 -0.36 0.85 22.54
CA PRO A 954 0.57 1.96 22.51
C PRO A 954 0.67 2.63 23.89
N VAL A 955 1.90 2.98 24.27
CA VAL A 955 2.17 3.91 25.37
C VAL A 955 2.45 5.26 24.74
N VAL A 956 1.47 6.17 24.83
CA VAL A 956 1.55 7.45 24.15
C VAL A 956 2.66 8.33 24.78
N PRO A 957 3.61 8.85 23.99
CA PRO A 957 4.60 9.81 24.48
C PRO A 957 3.94 11.06 25.07
N ALA A 958 4.61 11.70 26.03
CA ALA A 958 4.10 12.92 26.66
C ALA A 958 3.83 14.03 25.62
N GLN A 959 2.78 14.82 25.87
CA GLN A 959 2.41 15.98 25.05
C GLN A 959 3.60 16.96 24.93
N PRO A 960 3.99 17.35 23.70
CA PRO A 960 4.97 18.41 23.48
C PRO A 960 4.57 19.70 24.22
N GLN A 961 5.52 20.26 24.96
CA GLN A 961 5.32 21.48 25.74
C GLN A 961 5.47 22.74 24.87
N THR A 962 4.83 23.83 25.30
CA THR A 962 5.03 25.16 24.70
C THR A 962 6.49 25.57 24.76
N VAL A 963 6.95 26.23 23.69
CA VAL A 963 8.31 26.73 23.56
C VAL A 963 8.28 28.24 23.35
N SER A 964 9.34 28.94 23.73
CA SER A 964 9.49 30.37 23.43
C SER A 964 9.86 30.56 21.96
N VAL A 965 9.45 31.69 21.40
CA VAL A 965 9.77 32.05 20.01
C VAL A 965 11.28 32.24 19.82
N GLY A 966 11.95 32.90 20.77
CA GLY A 966 13.41 33.13 20.79
C GLY A 966 14.15 32.31 21.86
N PRO A 967 15.49 32.39 21.92
CA PRO A 967 16.30 31.73 22.94
C PRO A 967 15.90 32.13 24.36
N ALA A 968 15.93 31.18 25.30
CA ALA A 968 15.57 31.44 26.70
C ALA A 968 16.73 32.12 27.43
N SER A 969 16.85 33.45 27.32
CA SER A 969 17.73 34.26 28.17
C SER A 969 17.09 34.55 29.52
N LEU A 970 17.91 34.74 30.57
CA LEU A 970 17.54 35.01 31.98
C LEU A 970 16.64 36.26 32.20
N LEU A 971 16.26 36.98 31.15
CA LEU A 971 15.47 38.21 31.19
C LEU A 971 14.44 38.21 30.05
N GLY A 972 13.22 37.75 30.34
CA GLY A 972 12.03 38.14 29.57
C GLY A 972 11.47 37.10 28.62
N SER A 973 10.41 36.41 29.09
CA SER A 973 9.44 35.74 28.24
C SER A 973 8.72 36.77 27.35
N TRP A 974 9.16 36.91 26.10
CA TRP A 974 8.51 37.81 25.14
C TRP A 974 7.12 37.28 24.72
N PHE A 975 6.92 35.96 24.69
CA PHE A 975 5.69 35.37 24.16
C PHE A 975 5.07 34.40 25.17
N ASN A 976 4.43 34.94 26.20
CA ASN A 976 3.43 34.16 26.95
C ASN A 976 2.16 34.13 26.09
N PHE A 977 1.86 32.99 25.46
CA PHE A 977 0.49 32.71 25.02
C PHE A 977 -0.43 32.98 26.21
N SER A 978 -1.28 34.00 26.10
CA SER A 978 -2.22 34.42 27.14
C SER A 978 -3.37 33.43 27.23
N GLY A 979 -3.08 32.24 27.76
CA GLY A 979 -4.01 31.14 27.96
C GLY A 979 -3.23 29.96 28.54
N GLY A 980 -3.50 29.62 29.81
CA GLY A 980 -2.76 28.56 30.50
C GLY A 980 -2.74 27.26 29.71
N THR A 981 -1.63 26.51 29.79
CA THR A 981 -1.54 25.19 29.15
C THR A 981 -2.47 24.22 29.85
N MET A 982 -3.23 23.44 29.08
CA MET A 982 -4.13 22.41 29.62
C MET A 982 -3.58 21.01 29.36
N THR A 983 -3.74 20.12 30.34
CA THR A 983 -3.49 18.69 30.17
C THR A 983 -4.63 18.04 29.37
N GLY A 984 -4.37 16.88 28.78
CA GLY A 984 -5.39 16.10 28.07
C GLY A 984 -6.61 15.77 28.92
N GLU A 985 -6.40 15.46 30.21
CA GLU A 985 -7.48 15.20 31.17
C GLU A 985 -8.33 16.44 31.44
N GLN A 986 -7.70 17.62 31.54
CA GLN A 986 -8.41 18.88 31.71
C GLN A 986 -9.25 19.22 30.46
N ILE A 987 -8.71 18.96 29.26
CA ILE A 987 -9.47 19.10 28.00
C ILE A 987 -10.66 18.14 27.99
N ASP A 988 -10.43 16.87 28.31
CA ASP A 988 -11.51 15.88 28.36
C ASP A 988 -12.61 16.26 29.38
N ALA A 989 -12.25 16.85 30.52
CA ALA A 989 -13.19 17.36 31.50
C ALA A 989 -13.97 18.59 30.98
N LEU A 990 -13.27 19.53 30.33
CA LEU A 990 -13.87 20.72 29.72
C LEU A 990 -14.91 20.35 28.65
N LEU A 991 -14.55 19.43 27.75
CA LEU A 991 -15.40 19.01 26.64
C LEU A 991 -16.54 18.09 27.10
N GLY A 992 -16.24 17.16 28.01
CA GLY A 992 -17.22 16.18 28.51
C GLY A 992 -18.27 16.78 29.47
N GLY A 993 -17.99 17.96 30.03
CA GLY A 993 -18.86 18.69 30.96
C GLY A 993 -18.83 18.13 32.39
N PRO A 994 -19.53 18.79 33.34
CA PRO A 994 -19.53 18.39 34.75
C PRO A 994 -20.11 16.99 34.98
N ASP A 995 -21.02 16.54 34.10
CA ASP A 995 -21.66 15.22 34.15
C ASP A 995 -20.91 14.14 33.35
N ARG A 996 -19.59 14.30 33.15
CA ARG A 996 -18.76 13.28 32.52
C ARG A 996 -18.62 12.05 33.44
N PRO A 997 -19.02 10.84 33.01
CA PRO A 997 -18.88 9.63 33.80
C PRO A 997 -17.42 9.38 34.15
N LYS A 998 -17.16 8.95 35.40
CA LYS A 998 -15.82 8.52 35.81
C LYS A 998 -15.51 7.16 35.21
N ILE A 999 -14.51 7.10 34.34
CA ILE A 999 -14.04 5.84 33.76
C ILE A 999 -13.22 5.11 34.83
N GLN A 1000 -13.76 4.03 35.41
CA GLN A 1000 -12.98 3.16 36.30
C GLN A 1000 -12.03 2.31 35.45
N LEU A 1001 -10.73 2.61 35.52
CA LEU A 1001 -9.69 1.70 35.05
C LEU A 1001 -9.77 0.42 35.90
N GLN A 1002 -10.22 -0.70 35.32
CA GLN A 1002 -10.21 -1.99 36.00
C GLN A 1002 -8.76 -2.36 36.37
N GLN A 1003 -8.44 -2.31 37.67
CA GLN A 1003 -7.17 -2.83 38.19
C GLN A 1003 -7.14 -4.35 37.99
N LYS A 1004 -6.14 -4.85 37.26
CA LYS A 1004 -5.89 -6.30 37.13
C LYS A 1004 -5.56 -6.90 38.52
N PRO A 1005 -6.05 -8.10 38.84
CA PRO A 1005 -5.64 -8.81 40.06
C PRO A 1005 -4.15 -9.15 40.01
N THR A 1006 -3.41 -8.71 41.02
CA THR A 1006 -1.97 -8.94 41.18
C THR A 1006 -1.68 -10.41 41.46
N THR A 1007 -1.07 -11.11 40.51
CA THR A 1007 -0.35 -12.36 40.78
C THR A 1007 1.09 -12.03 41.16
N SER A 1008 1.51 -12.54 42.32
CA SER A 1008 2.82 -12.34 42.94
C SER A 1008 3.94 -13.05 42.18
N GLY A 1009 4.99 -12.31 41.80
CA GLY A 1009 6.27 -12.78 41.28
C GLY A 1009 7.46 -11.96 41.85
N PRO A 1010 8.70 -12.49 41.83
CA PRO A 1010 9.69 -12.37 42.92
C PRO A 1010 10.53 -11.07 42.94
N PRO A 1011 11.29 -10.81 44.02
CA PRO A 1011 11.77 -9.46 44.35
C PRO A 1011 13.10 -9.14 43.66
N GLY A 1012 13.13 -8.02 42.97
CA GLY A 1012 14.37 -7.46 42.45
C GLY A 1012 14.13 -6.16 41.70
N THR A 1013 13.91 -5.06 42.41
CA THR A 1013 13.90 -3.70 41.82
C THR A 1013 13.89 -2.59 42.89
N GLN A 1014 14.97 -2.47 43.68
CA GLN A 1014 15.18 -1.26 44.49
C GLN A 1014 15.65 -0.05 43.64
N ALA A 1015 16.06 -0.26 42.38
CA ALA A 1015 16.55 0.82 41.50
C ALA A 1015 15.44 1.55 40.69
N SER A 1016 14.29 0.92 40.47
CA SER A 1016 13.17 1.54 39.73
C SER A 1016 12.23 2.36 40.63
N GLN A 1017 12.08 1.97 41.91
CA GLN A 1017 11.33 2.76 42.89
C GLN A 1017 12.04 4.07 43.25
N ALA A 1018 13.38 4.06 43.39
CA ALA A 1018 14.15 5.28 43.68
C ALA A 1018 14.10 6.33 42.54
N LYS A 1019 14.03 5.90 41.27
CA LYS A 1019 13.85 6.80 40.12
C LYS A 1019 12.42 7.37 40.03
N ALA A 1020 11.41 6.58 40.37
CA ALA A 1020 10.02 7.02 40.39
C ALA A 1020 9.74 7.99 41.56
N GLU A 1021 10.33 7.75 42.74
CA GLU A 1021 10.26 8.66 43.89
C GLU A 1021 11.03 9.95 43.67
N ALA A 1022 12.19 9.91 42.98
CA ALA A 1022 12.94 11.12 42.62
C ALA A 1022 12.17 11.99 41.59
N ALA A 1023 11.51 11.37 40.60
CA ALA A 1023 10.69 12.08 39.62
C ALA A 1023 9.42 12.68 40.25
N ALA A 1024 8.79 11.97 41.19
CA ALA A 1024 7.64 12.46 41.96
C ALA A 1024 8.03 13.53 43.00
N ALA A 1025 9.26 13.49 43.53
CA ALA A 1025 9.78 14.53 44.40
C ALA A 1025 10.11 15.82 43.62
N GLN A 1026 10.63 15.70 42.39
CA GLN A 1026 10.86 16.84 41.50
C GLN A 1026 9.55 17.52 41.09
N SER A 1027 8.51 16.77 40.71
CA SER A 1027 7.20 17.38 40.36
C SER A 1027 6.51 18.06 41.54
N ASN A 1028 6.66 17.53 42.75
CA ASN A 1028 6.17 18.15 43.99
C ASN A 1028 6.98 19.39 44.41
N LEU A 1029 8.26 19.48 44.06
CA LEU A 1029 9.09 20.68 44.28
C LEU A 1029 8.77 21.79 43.27
N TYR A 1030 8.57 21.43 41.99
CA TYR A 1030 8.17 22.39 40.95
C TYR A 1030 6.79 23.00 41.23
N SER A 1031 5.80 22.18 41.60
CA SER A 1031 4.46 22.68 41.96
C SER A 1031 4.46 23.63 43.17
N ARG A 1032 5.30 23.35 44.18
CA ARG A 1032 5.50 24.24 45.34
C ARG A 1032 6.22 25.54 44.97
N LEU A 1033 7.20 25.49 44.07
CA LEU A 1033 7.89 26.69 43.56
C LEU A 1033 6.96 27.57 42.72
N THR A 1034 6.12 26.98 41.87
CA THR A 1034 5.12 27.72 41.07
C THR A 1034 4.05 28.35 41.97
N SER A 1035 3.61 27.64 43.02
CA SER A 1035 2.67 28.18 44.01
C SER A 1035 3.30 29.34 44.82
N ALA A 1036 4.57 29.21 45.24
CA ALA A 1036 5.27 30.26 45.98
C ALA A 1036 5.60 31.50 45.12
N LEU A 1037 5.80 31.32 43.81
CA LEU A 1037 5.95 32.42 42.85
C LEU A 1037 4.63 33.14 42.59
N GLY A 1038 3.51 32.41 42.56
CA GLY A 1038 2.17 32.98 42.50
C GLY A 1038 1.84 33.86 43.70
N GLU A 1039 2.06 33.35 44.92
CA GLU A 1039 1.85 34.12 46.17
C GLU A 1039 2.76 35.36 46.26
N ARG A 1040 3.99 35.28 45.72
CA ARG A 1040 4.91 36.43 45.69
C ARG A 1040 4.53 37.47 44.63
N GLY A 1041 3.90 37.05 43.53
CA GLY A 1041 3.32 37.94 42.52
C GLY A 1041 2.09 38.69 43.06
N GLU A 1042 1.26 38.01 43.84
CA GLU A 1042 0.09 38.60 44.51
C GLU A 1042 0.52 39.62 45.59
N ALA A 1043 1.55 39.29 46.37
CA ALA A 1043 2.15 40.21 47.35
C ALA A 1043 2.84 41.44 46.72
N LEU A 1044 3.30 41.34 45.46
CA LEU A 1044 3.87 42.45 44.70
C LEU A 1044 2.77 43.36 44.12
N GLY A 1045 1.65 42.78 43.67
CA GLY A 1045 0.45 43.55 43.28
C GLY A 1045 -0.12 44.37 44.44
N ASP A 1046 -0.20 43.77 45.63
CA ASP A 1046 -0.61 44.47 46.87
C ASP A 1046 0.36 45.60 47.27
N LEU A 1047 1.63 45.50 46.90
CA LEU A 1047 2.65 46.52 47.17
C LEU A 1047 2.57 47.66 46.14
N GLU A 1048 2.26 47.33 44.88
CA GLU A 1048 2.03 48.30 43.80
C GLU A 1048 0.74 49.11 44.04
N ASP A 1049 -0.33 48.48 44.52
CA ASP A 1049 -1.55 49.16 44.95
C ASP A 1049 -1.31 50.08 46.16
N ARG A 1050 -0.44 49.66 47.09
CA ARG A 1050 0.00 50.53 48.20
C ARG A 1050 0.83 51.70 47.70
N PHE A 1051 1.74 51.51 46.73
CA PHE A 1051 2.51 52.60 46.12
C PHE A 1051 1.62 53.59 45.36
N ASN A 1052 0.63 53.10 44.62
CA ASN A 1052 -0.36 53.94 43.93
C ASN A 1052 -1.21 54.75 44.92
N SER A 1053 -1.59 54.15 46.06
CA SER A 1053 -2.30 54.85 47.14
C SER A 1053 -1.43 55.92 47.82
N LEU A 1054 -0.12 55.67 47.95
CA LEU A 1054 0.85 56.59 48.54
C LEU A 1054 1.19 57.74 47.58
N GLU A 1055 1.23 57.46 46.27
CA GLU A 1055 1.36 58.48 45.23
C GLU A 1055 0.14 59.42 45.22
N GLN A 1056 -1.08 58.88 45.27
CA GLN A 1056 -2.30 59.68 45.39
C GLN A 1056 -2.34 60.50 46.69
N GLY A 1057 -1.91 59.92 47.81
CA GLY A 1057 -1.76 60.63 49.08
C GLY A 1057 -0.72 61.77 49.03
N SER A 1058 0.39 61.55 48.33
CA SER A 1058 1.44 62.57 48.15
C SER A 1058 0.99 63.71 47.22
N ARG A 1059 0.25 63.41 46.14
CA ARG A 1059 -0.35 64.42 45.26
C ARG A 1059 -1.38 65.27 46.01
N SER A 1060 -2.22 64.64 46.85
CA SER A 1060 -3.17 65.35 47.71
C SER A 1060 -2.48 66.28 48.72
N MET A 1061 -1.37 65.83 49.33
CA MET A 1061 -0.56 66.68 50.23
C MET A 1061 0.15 67.82 49.50
N VAL A 1062 0.65 67.60 48.29
CA VAL A 1062 1.25 68.65 47.44
C VAL A 1062 0.20 69.68 47.03
N ASP A 1063 -1.03 69.25 46.73
CA ASP A 1063 -2.13 70.17 46.41
C ASP A 1063 -2.60 70.94 47.66
N GLN A 1064 -2.60 70.31 48.85
CA GLN A 1064 -2.82 71.00 50.12
C GLN A 1064 -1.70 72.00 50.45
N ALA A 1065 -0.44 71.64 50.18
CA ALA A 1065 0.71 72.52 50.39
C ALA A 1065 0.70 73.70 49.41
N LYS A 1066 0.31 73.49 48.14
CA LYS A 1066 0.08 74.56 47.16
C LYS A 1066 -1.08 75.46 47.56
N LYS A 1067 -2.16 74.90 48.11
CA LYS A 1067 -3.31 75.66 48.63
C LYS A 1067 -2.94 76.49 49.87
N LEU A 1068 -2.18 75.93 50.80
CA LEU A 1068 -1.64 76.65 51.96
C LEU A 1068 -0.62 77.72 51.57
N ALA A 1069 0.22 77.46 50.56
CA ALA A 1069 1.13 78.46 50.01
C ALA A 1069 0.37 79.59 49.31
N ALA A 1070 -0.71 79.29 48.58
CA ALA A 1070 -1.58 80.30 47.99
C ALA A 1070 -2.34 81.13 49.06
N GLU A 1071 -2.78 80.50 50.16
CA GLU A 1071 -3.41 81.20 51.29
C GLU A 1071 -2.41 82.07 52.09
N GLN A 1072 -1.14 81.66 52.19
CA GLN A 1072 -0.08 82.49 52.76
C GLN A 1072 0.32 83.65 51.84
N THR A 1073 0.29 83.45 50.52
CA THR A 1073 0.57 84.51 49.53
C THR A 1073 -0.59 85.52 49.46
N ALA A 1074 -1.84 85.07 49.65
CA ALA A 1074 -3.01 85.93 49.73
C ALA A 1074 -3.12 86.74 51.04
N ARG A 1075 -2.41 86.34 52.11
CA ARG A 1075 -2.37 87.08 53.39
C ARG A 1075 -1.38 88.25 53.42
N ASN A 1076 -0.52 88.41 52.41
CA ASN A 1076 0.49 89.48 52.38
C ASN A 1076 0.09 90.75 51.61
N TRP A 1077 -1.15 90.88 51.12
CA TRP A 1077 -1.60 92.10 50.42
C TRP A 1077 -2.54 93.02 51.23
N PHE A 1078 -2.64 92.86 52.54
CA PHE A 1078 -3.25 93.88 53.39
C PHE A 1078 -2.56 93.96 54.74
N LYS A 1079 -1.49 94.76 54.81
CA LYS A 1079 -1.22 95.68 55.92
C LYS A 1079 -0.11 96.67 55.56
N PHE A 1080 -0.45 97.94 55.80
CA PHE A 1080 0.19 99.19 55.41
C PHE A 1080 1.47 99.51 56.18
N SER A 1081 2.50 100.01 55.45
CA SER A 1081 2.98 101.40 55.55
C SER A 1081 3.89 101.70 54.36
#